data_AF-A0A926I186-F1
#
_entry.id   AF-A0A926I186-F1
#
_cell.length_a   1.000
_cell.length_b   1.000
_cell.length_c   1.000
_cell.angle_alpha   90.00
_cell.angle_beta   90.00
_cell.angle_gamma   90.00
#
_symmetry.space_group_name_H-M   'P 1'
#
loop_
_entity.id
_entity.type
_entity.pdbx_description
1 polymer ?
#
loop_
_entity_poly.entity_id
_entity_poly.type
_entity_poly.pdbx_seq_one_letter_code
_entity_poly.pdbx_strand_id
1 'polypeptide(L)'
;MKIDEKMKEGITLQLEKEPRRQKAFLVFTVDKILEKEVMLEPDDKIINGYIDACGEWTCNGKTVAKGVIHDKKLSGYNAVDFTEFISESRQIYAVCNFRTSRSVRALLYIGCLCSATVWVNGRCIASGLQDWNDGYIVYMPLEQNDNDVVIRLSVYKDSYYKNRVPLAFSIRTEADPDVSAHPFKDYIRYNTFGKTVVADSGWDCRKTLKYSFMLLPKDFFSRDPSKLQTVSLRDISGMVLFSWEVLNQKTYNIELSKFLKFGPVLVLTLDNLEEGPRKLQTLQVGNLDDLILDIRRDCDDMFYECEQDRLNIESRLKLLEEFEEKYTLKKPFENNNISGFMQTYYELKELLETYNGHFHNYLLAKRYAGVFYRSAYDDSVELYNIALPSTYGDGEKKKMIVFMGMDRYSWYSNYYHDAYASLDAIIVDISCRGFTMGSYIGEVSFLECVKLICDIYDVDTDRIYMVGYAIGSFAAWFTAQTHPDLFAAIAVLSGTPYYNNICNLQNLNIYNVCGDGDNYLEHGLLRAGTYLQEHTKAHYKQIVLPEADDNTVRLFSYNHIIPHWLFQHKRNVAPDTLCYRTERGIHNNCYWMKILSVIDKSMHARLEGVVKGATVYIQTENISALMIKLPNNIKYVRINGMERPYYKTQTGSRIYRVTVGEGVKELFATDPYFHLYGNGLLQIYMSKVSIFVDVTGCEKEREKRIFEMAARSLQHPVSTGTEPYIYINIPIIDNTHQICPADIDENLILIINSSQHNRYKIFLENPFVTFDSNGLCYIGKKFGGEYCAMFILPHMHHLGKYVLCLCTNDPSYLRSFFFARKIQIPTYAQGTTSFYNHCAIFLINGSYKYVKNWGEEMKDLVAKEG
;
A
#
# COMPACT_ATOMS: atom_id res chain seq x y z
N MET A 1 22.74 -36.20 4.58
CA MET A 1 22.14 -36.94 3.45
C MET A 1 23.15 -36.98 2.32
N LYS A 2 23.44 -38.15 1.74
CA LYS A 2 24.29 -38.30 0.54
C LYS A 2 23.39 -38.58 -0.67
N ILE A 3 23.63 -37.94 -1.79
CA ILE A 3 22.83 -38.09 -3.02
C ILE A 3 23.71 -38.75 -4.08
N ASP A 4 23.20 -39.79 -4.72
CA ASP A 4 23.82 -40.41 -5.89
C ASP A 4 24.05 -39.37 -7.01
N GLU A 5 25.21 -39.40 -7.67
CA GLU A 5 25.58 -38.43 -8.70
C GLU A 5 24.54 -38.34 -9.83
N LYS A 6 23.91 -39.47 -10.20
CA LYS A 6 22.90 -39.49 -11.27
C LYS A 6 21.66 -38.68 -10.89
N MET A 7 21.25 -38.70 -9.62
CA MET A 7 20.13 -37.90 -9.14
C MET A 7 20.53 -36.42 -8.99
N LYS A 8 21.79 -36.13 -8.65
CA LYS A 8 22.29 -34.76 -8.52
C LYS A 8 22.26 -33.99 -9.84
N GLU A 9 22.57 -34.61 -10.98
CA GLU A 9 22.63 -33.92 -12.28
C GLU A 9 21.36 -33.11 -12.61
N GLY A 10 20.18 -33.63 -12.25
CA GLY A 10 18.90 -32.98 -12.51
C GLY A 10 18.59 -31.77 -11.61
N ILE A 11 19.22 -31.69 -10.44
CA ILE A 11 18.90 -30.72 -9.37
C ILE A 11 20.09 -29.82 -9.00
N THR A 12 21.21 -29.97 -9.71
CA THR A 12 22.44 -29.21 -9.50
C THR A 12 22.43 -27.94 -10.33
N LEU A 13 22.67 -26.81 -9.67
CA LEU A 13 22.95 -25.53 -10.31
C LEU A 13 24.46 -25.27 -10.35
N GLN A 14 25.01 -24.97 -11.53
CA GLN A 14 26.43 -24.62 -11.69
C GLN A 14 26.62 -23.13 -11.38
N LEU A 15 27.06 -22.83 -10.17
CA LEU A 15 26.92 -21.49 -9.60
C LEU A 15 27.65 -20.40 -10.39
N GLU A 16 28.89 -20.64 -10.82
CA GLU A 16 29.67 -19.66 -11.59
C GLU A 16 29.19 -19.47 -13.03
N LYS A 17 28.30 -20.35 -13.52
CA LYS A 17 27.71 -20.25 -14.87
C LYS A 17 26.28 -19.72 -14.85
N GLU A 18 25.57 -19.95 -13.75
CA GLU A 18 24.15 -19.67 -13.60
C GLU A 18 23.88 -18.96 -12.25
N PRO A 19 24.49 -17.79 -11.99
CA PRO A 19 24.23 -17.04 -10.76
C PRO A 19 22.75 -16.66 -10.70
N ARG A 20 22.19 -16.61 -9.48
CA ARG A 20 20.82 -16.17 -9.16
C ARG A 20 19.69 -16.95 -9.83
N ARG A 21 19.99 -18.09 -10.43
CA ARG A 21 18.98 -19.01 -10.95
C ARG A 21 18.55 -20.03 -9.93
N GLN A 22 17.42 -20.67 -10.23
CA GLN A 22 16.88 -21.79 -9.46
C GLN A 22 16.69 -22.96 -10.42
N LYS A 23 17.17 -24.14 -10.03
CA LYS A 23 17.02 -25.42 -10.74
C LYS A 23 15.84 -26.22 -10.16
N ALA A 24 15.59 -27.40 -10.72
CA ALA A 24 14.64 -28.36 -10.19
C ALA A 24 14.99 -28.80 -8.76
N PHE A 25 13.98 -29.23 -8.00
CA PHE A 25 14.16 -29.90 -6.73
C PHE A 25 13.87 -31.37 -6.84
N LEU A 26 14.57 -32.18 -6.05
CA LEU A 26 14.15 -33.53 -5.74
C LEU A 26 13.26 -33.48 -4.51
N VAL A 27 11.99 -33.84 -4.68
CA VAL A 27 10.94 -33.67 -3.67
C VAL A 27 10.56 -35.02 -3.07
N PHE A 28 10.47 -35.07 -1.75
CA PHE A 28 10.08 -36.26 -0.99
C PHE A 28 8.87 -35.97 -0.11
N THR A 29 7.88 -36.85 -0.17
CA THR A 29 6.71 -36.89 0.70
C THR A 29 6.91 -38.00 1.74
N VAL A 30 6.88 -37.66 3.02
CA VAL A 30 7.20 -38.60 4.13
C VAL A 30 5.98 -38.79 5.04
N ASP A 31 5.61 -40.05 5.30
CA ASP A 31 4.51 -40.42 6.19
C ASP A 31 4.92 -40.38 7.69
N LYS A 32 3.95 -40.10 8.56
CA LYS A 32 4.09 -39.88 10.02
C LYS A 32 4.67 -41.07 10.78
N ILE A 33 4.49 -42.29 10.28
CA ILE A 33 5.02 -43.51 10.93
C ILE A 33 6.54 -43.59 10.75
N LEU A 34 7.03 -43.20 9.56
CA LEU A 34 8.45 -43.20 9.20
C LEU A 34 9.13 -41.88 9.58
N GLU A 35 8.36 -40.85 9.94
CA GLU A 35 8.88 -39.58 10.45
C GLU A 35 9.82 -39.78 11.65
N LYS A 36 9.59 -40.75 12.55
CA LYS A 36 10.53 -41.08 13.64
C LYS A 36 11.84 -41.73 13.18
N GLU A 37 11.85 -42.36 12.00
CA GLU A 37 13.06 -42.91 11.38
C GLU A 37 13.86 -41.82 10.64
N VAL A 38 13.23 -40.66 10.35
CA VAL A 38 13.81 -39.46 9.75
C VAL A 38 14.15 -38.38 10.78
N MET A 39 13.34 -38.28 11.85
CA MET A 39 13.42 -37.30 12.92
C MET A 39 14.54 -37.65 13.88
N LEU A 40 15.40 -36.67 14.08
CA LEU A 40 16.39 -36.62 15.13
C LEU A 40 15.78 -35.93 16.33
N GLU A 41 16.28 -36.28 17.52
CA GLU A 41 15.99 -35.50 18.73
C GLU A 41 16.42 -34.03 18.57
N PRO A 42 15.90 -33.12 19.42
CA PRO A 42 16.09 -31.66 19.30
C PRO A 42 17.54 -31.13 19.38
N ASP A 43 18.54 -32.00 19.51
CA ASP A 43 19.95 -31.67 19.74
C ASP A 43 20.88 -32.18 18.61
N ASP A 44 20.73 -31.61 17.40
CA ASP A 44 21.81 -31.51 16.39
C ASP A 44 22.60 -32.79 16.02
N LYS A 45 22.11 -33.64 15.09
CA LYS A 45 22.96 -34.41 14.11
C LYS A 45 22.15 -34.99 12.92
N ILE A 46 22.05 -34.24 11.82
CA ILE A 46 21.92 -34.64 10.39
C ILE A 46 20.99 -35.82 10.02
N ILE A 47 20.08 -35.59 9.05
CA ILE A 47 19.40 -36.65 8.27
C ILE A 47 20.46 -37.61 7.69
N ASN A 48 20.66 -38.74 8.36
CA ASN A 48 21.48 -39.84 7.89
C ASN A 48 20.65 -40.65 6.90
N GLY A 49 20.95 -40.47 5.62
CA GLY A 49 20.33 -41.24 4.57
C GLY A 49 21.05 -41.10 3.25
N TYR A 50 20.88 -42.11 2.41
CA TYR A 50 21.38 -42.16 1.04
C TYR A 50 20.20 -42.09 0.08
N ILE A 51 20.26 -41.16 -0.87
CA ILE A 51 19.35 -41.14 -2.01
C ILE A 51 20.08 -41.87 -3.13
N ASP A 52 19.54 -43.00 -3.55
CA ASP A 52 20.14 -43.81 -4.61
C ASP A 52 19.82 -43.30 -6.03
N ALA A 53 20.40 -43.95 -7.04
CA ALA A 53 20.17 -43.62 -8.45
C ALA A 53 18.71 -43.82 -8.93
N CYS A 54 17.86 -44.47 -8.13
CA CYS A 54 16.43 -44.67 -8.38
C CYS A 54 15.57 -43.59 -7.69
N GLY A 55 16.20 -42.67 -6.94
CA GLY A 55 15.52 -41.64 -6.17
C GLY A 55 14.95 -42.15 -4.85
N GLU A 56 15.34 -43.32 -4.37
CA GLU A 56 14.89 -43.84 -3.07
C GLU A 56 15.74 -43.26 -1.95
N TRP A 57 15.08 -42.56 -1.03
CA TRP A 57 15.72 -42.07 0.19
C TRP A 57 15.68 -43.18 1.23
N THR A 58 16.86 -43.72 1.55
CA THR A 58 17.06 -44.76 2.57
C THR A 58 17.67 -44.19 3.85
N CYS A 59 17.11 -44.55 5.01
CA CYS A 59 17.68 -44.28 6.34
C CYS A 59 17.85 -45.60 7.08
N ASN A 60 19.02 -45.84 7.69
CA ASN A 60 19.30 -47.06 8.46
C ASN A 60 18.94 -48.37 7.73
N GLY A 61 19.13 -48.42 6.40
CA GLY A 61 18.84 -49.59 5.57
C GLY A 61 17.38 -49.79 5.17
N LYS A 62 16.49 -48.83 5.47
CA LYS A 62 15.08 -48.86 5.04
C LYS A 62 14.77 -47.69 4.10
N THR A 63 14.02 -47.94 3.03
CA THR A 63 13.48 -46.89 2.16
C THR A 63 12.37 -46.15 2.90
N VAL A 64 12.54 -44.84 3.07
CA VAL A 64 11.63 -43.97 3.81
C VAL A 64 10.70 -43.21 2.87
N ALA A 65 11.22 -42.77 1.72
CA ALA A 65 10.44 -42.07 0.71
C ALA A 65 11.06 -42.26 -0.68
N LYS A 66 10.26 -42.04 -1.72
CA LYS A 66 10.72 -42.00 -3.11
C LYS A 66 10.59 -40.58 -3.64
N GLY A 67 11.69 -40.07 -4.17
CA GLY A 67 11.78 -38.70 -4.66
C GLY A 67 11.23 -38.54 -6.07
N VAL A 68 10.63 -37.39 -6.34
CA VAL A 68 10.23 -36.95 -7.68
C VAL A 68 10.95 -35.66 -8.01
N ILE A 69 11.54 -35.56 -9.21
CA ILE A 69 12.14 -34.31 -9.68
C ILE A 69 11.00 -33.37 -10.09
N HIS A 70 10.95 -32.20 -9.47
CA HIS A 70 9.95 -31.16 -9.70
C HIS A 70 10.61 -29.86 -10.15
N ASP A 71 10.22 -29.36 -11.33
CA ASP A 71 10.88 -28.22 -11.97
C ASP A 71 9.90 -27.11 -12.43
N LYS A 72 8.59 -27.39 -12.59
CA LYS A 72 7.76 -26.54 -13.47
C LYS A 72 6.34 -26.24 -13.05
N LYS A 73 6.18 -25.77 -11.81
CA LYS A 73 5.06 -24.90 -11.48
C LYS A 73 5.56 -23.70 -10.69
N LEU A 74 5.91 -22.63 -11.40
CA LEU A 74 6.20 -21.37 -10.74
C LEU A 74 4.87 -20.74 -10.31
N SER A 75 4.77 -20.38 -9.04
CA SER A 75 3.74 -19.45 -8.58
C SER A 75 4.08 -18.04 -9.08
N GLY A 76 3.17 -17.06 -8.89
CA GLY A 76 3.32 -15.68 -9.39
C GLY A 76 4.58 -14.93 -8.90
N TYR A 77 5.44 -15.56 -8.10
CA TYR A 77 6.65 -15.00 -7.50
C TYR A 77 7.92 -15.76 -7.88
N ASN A 78 7.98 -16.42 -9.04
CA ASN A 78 9.14 -17.22 -9.46
C ASN A 78 9.65 -18.22 -8.40
N ALA A 79 8.76 -18.64 -7.51
CA ALA A 79 9.00 -19.64 -6.48
C ALA A 79 8.32 -20.94 -6.91
N VAL A 80 8.97 -22.07 -6.64
CA VAL A 80 8.44 -23.39 -7.01
C VAL A 80 7.25 -23.71 -6.10
N ASP A 81 6.10 -24.00 -6.70
CA ASP A 81 4.85 -24.37 -6.03
C ASP A 81 4.82 -25.88 -5.74
N PHE A 82 4.80 -26.24 -4.46
CA PHE A 82 4.75 -27.60 -3.94
C PHE A 82 3.33 -27.99 -3.47
N THR A 83 2.30 -27.19 -3.76
CA THR A 83 0.93 -27.39 -3.25
C THR A 83 0.33 -28.73 -3.64
N GLU A 84 0.72 -29.30 -4.78
CA GLU A 84 0.23 -30.61 -5.24
C GLU A 84 0.65 -31.76 -4.32
N PHE A 85 1.77 -31.61 -3.59
CA PHE A 85 2.28 -32.64 -2.67
C PHE A 85 1.57 -32.63 -1.30
N ILE A 86 0.67 -31.66 -1.04
CA ILE A 86 -0.02 -31.51 0.26
C ILE A 86 -1.00 -32.66 0.53
N SER A 87 -1.70 -33.18 -0.50
CA SER A 87 -2.68 -34.26 -0.31
C SER A 87 -2.05 -35.60 0.07
N GLU A 88 -0.74 -35.74 -0.15
CA GLU A 88 -0.02 -37.00 -0.05
C GLU A 88 0.81 -37.13 1.24
N SER A 89 0.99 -36.07 2.03
CA SER A 89 1.88 -36.11 3.20
C SER A 89 1.64 -34.99 4.22
N ARG A 90 2.14 -35.22 5.45
CA ARG A 90 2.20 -34.18 6.50
C ARG A 90 3.52 -33.39 6.50
N GLN A 91 4.59 -33.91 5.89
CA GLN A 91 5.89 -33.25 5.76
C GLN A 91 6.44 -33.42 4.35
N ILE A 92 6.96 -32.33 3.79
CA ILE A 92 7.54 -32.29 2.44
C ILE A 92 9.01 -31.87 2.57
N TYR A 93 9.91 -32.64 1.96
CA TYR A 93 11.31 -32.29 1.84
C TYR A 93 11.64 -31.97 0.40
N ALA A 94 12.40 -30.91 0.17
CA ALA A 94 12.95 -30.56 -1.13
C ALA A 94 14.47 -30.51 -1.03
N VAL A 95 15.16 -31.01 -2.05
CA VAL A 95 16.62 -31.08 -2.09
C VAL A 95 17.10 -30.50 -3.41
N CYS A 96 18.12 -29.65 -3.35
CA CYS A 96 18.87 -29.20 -4.52
C CYS A 96 20.37 -29.14 -4.19
N ASN A 97 21.20 -28.86 -5.18
CA ASN A 97 22.64 -28.77 -5.00
C ASN A 97 23.21 -27.52 -5.70
N PHE A 98 24.15 -26.84 -5.04
CA PHE A 98 24.99 -25.84 -5.68
C PHE A 98 26.38 -26.41 -5.91
N ARG A 99 26.77 -26.53 -7.17
CA ARG A 99 28.13 -26.97 -7.53
C ARG A 99 29.00 -25.75 -7.84
N THR A 100 30.17 -25.70 -7.22
CA THR A 100 31.17 -24.66 -7.41
C THR A 100 32.51 -25.26 -7.86
N SER A 101 33.26 -24.53 -8.67
CA SER A 101 34.60 -24.90 -9.13
C SER A 101 35.69 -24.70 -8.06
N ARG A 102 35.43 -23.83 -7.07
CA ARG A 102 36.29 -23.48 -5.93
C ARG A 102 35.43 -23.04 -4.75
N SER A 103 36.02 -22.94 -3.56
CA SER A 103 35.33 -22.27 -2.45
C SER A 103 35.03 -20.80 -2.79
N VAL A 104 33.81 -20.36 -2.46
CA VAL A 104 33.30 -19.01 -2.75
C VAL A 104 32.60 -18.43 -1.53
N ARG A 105 32.48 -17.10 -1.49
CA ARG A 105 31.59 -16.41 -0.56
C ARG A 105 30.26 -16.20 -1.26
N ALA A 106 29.16 -16.69 -0.72
CA ALA A 106 27.88 -16.66 -1.40
C ALA A 106 26.83 -15.84 -0.66
N LEU A 107 26.02 -15.09 -1.41
CA LEU A 107 24.74 -14.57 -0.93
C LEU A 107 23.65 -15.56 -1.34
N LEU A 108 22.90 -16.07 -0.37
CA LEU A 108 21.75 -16.94 -0.56
C LEU A 108 20.48 -16.12 -0.28
N TYR A 109 19.61 -16.04 -1.27
CA TYR A 109 18.32 -15.38 -1.19
C TYR A 109 17.25 -16.46 -0.99
N ILE A 110 16.55 -16.40 0.14
CA ILE A 110 15.56 -17.40 0.53
C ILE A 110 14.19 -16.72 0.56
N GLY A 111 13.21 -17.34 -0.09
CA GLY A 111 11.80 -16.95 -0.06
C GLY A 111 10.89 -18.14 0.19
N CYS A 112 9.83 -17.96 0.97
CA CYS A 112 8.77 -18.96 1.15
C CYS A 112 7.43 -18.24 1.18
N LEU A 113 6.36 -18.97 0.93
CA LEU A 113 5.01 -18.60 1.37
C LEU A 113 4.53 -19.57 2.47
N CYS A 114 5.48 -20.03 3.27
CA CYS A 114 5.39 -21.18 4.13
C CYS A 114 6.45 -21.14 5.24
N SER A 115 6.26 -21.93 6.29
CA SER A 115 7.35 -22.18 7.23
C SER A 115 8.29 -23.22 6.63
N ALA A 116 9.58 -22.88 6.54
CA ALA A 116 10.61 -23.77 6.03
C ALA A 116 11.82 -23.76 6.95
N THR A 117 12.48 -24.91 7.03
CA THR A 117 13.83 -24.99 7.58
C THR A 117 14.80 -25.38 6.47
N VAL A 118 15.89 -24.62 6.35
CA VAL A 118 16.86 -24.74 5.25
C VAL A 118 18.23 -25.05 5.82
N TRP A 119 18.84 -26.12 5.33
CA TRP A 119 20.21 -26.51 5.66
C TRP A 119 21.08 -26.50 4.40
N VAL A 120 22.31 -26.01 4.55
CA VAL A 120 23.36 -26.07 3.52
C VAL A 120 24.58 -26.75 4.12
N ASN A 121 25.01 -27.86 3.52
CA ASN A 121 26.09 -28.71 4.05
C ASN A 121 25.90 -29.08 5.54
N GLY A 122 24.65 -29.35 5.93
CA GLY A 122 24.26 -29.69 7.30
C GLY A 122 24.17 -28.51 8.27
N ARG A 123 24.51 -27.28 7.86
CA ARG A 123 24.35 -26.07 8.66
C ARG A 123 22.96 -25.48 8.47
N CYS A 124 22.21 -25.25 9.55
CA CYS A 124 20.91 -24.57 9.49
C CYS A 124 21.10 -23.09 9.21
N ILE A 125 20.51 -22.55 8.14
CA ILE A 125 20.71 -21.14 7.73
C ILE A 125 19.43 -20.31 7.75
N ALA A 126 18.28 -20.97 7.73
CA ALA A 126 16.97 -20.33 7.90
C ALA A 126 16.02 -21.33 8.57
N SER A 127 15.15 -20.86 9.48
CA SER A 127 14.04 -21.66 10.00
C SER A 127 12.85 -20.78 10.35
N GLY A 128 11.66 -21.24 10.00
CA GLY A 128 10.39 -20.56 10.28
C GLY A 128 9.75 -20.00 9.02
N LEU A 129 8.72 -19.18 9.20
CA LEU A 129 8.09 -18.44 8.11
C LEU A 129 9.04 -17.36 7.61
N GLN A 130 9.38 -17.41 6.33
CA GLN A 130 10.13 -16.37 5.64
C GLN A 130 9.18 -15.69 4.69
N ASP A 131 8.58 -14.57 5.10
CA ASP A 131 7.68 -13.83 4.24
C ASP A 131 8.46 -13.22 3.06
N TRP A 132 7.82 -13.23 1.88
CA TRP A 132 8.28 -12.60 0.63
C TRP A 132 9.46 -13.28 -0.06
N ASN A 133 9.44 -13.26 -1.40
CA ASN A 133 10.54 -13.76 -2.22
C ASN A 133 11.80 -12.91 -1.99
N ASP A 134 12.98 -13.53 -1.84
CA ASP A 134 14.27 -12.87 -1.53
C ASP A 134 14.34 -11.99 -0.27
N GLY A 135 13.30 -12.01 0.58
CA GLY A 135 13.27 -11.19 1.80
C GLY A 135 14.36 -11.58 2.81
N TYR A 136 14.74 -12.85 2.83
CA TYR A 136 15.73 -13.40 3.76
C TYR A 136 17.06 -13.72 3.06
N ILE A 137 18.07 -12.87 3.28
CA ILE A 137 19.40 -13.00 2.66
C ILE A 137 20.43 -13.47 3.69
N VAL A 138 21.18 -14.53 3.34
CA VAL A 138 22.29 -15.09 4.14
C VAL A 138 23.60 -14.95 3.37
N TYR A 139 24.66 -14.50 4.05
CA TYR A 139 26.02 -14.44 3.52
C TYR A 139 26.87 -15.55 4.15
N MET A 140 27.31 -16.54 3.35
CA MET A 140 28.01 -17.72 3.86
C MET A 140 29.04 -18.32 2.90
N PRO A 141 30.02 -19.11 3.38
CA PRO A 141 30.92 -19.84 2.50
C PRO A 141 30.21 -21.03 1.86
N LEU A 142 30.47 -21.25 0.56
CA LEU A 142 30.22 -22.52 -0.12
C LEU A 142 31.56 -23.18 -0.43
N GLU A 143 31.61 -24.50 -0.23
CA GLU A 143 32.80 -25.33 -0.43
C GLU A 143 32.98 -25.66 -1.92
N GLN A 144 34.21 -26.02 -2.31
CA GLN A 144 34.50 -26.50 -3.66
C GLN A 144 33.72 -27.80 -3.94
N ASN A 145 33.21 -27.93 -5.17
CA ASN A 145 32.33 -29.00 -5.63
C ASN A 145 30.91 -28.84 -5.07
N ASP A 146 30.36 -29.89 -4.50
CA ASP A 146 28.94 -29.99 -4.17
C ASP A 146 28.61 -29.34 -2.84
N ASN A 147 27.56 -28.51 -2.86
CA ASN A 147 26.95 -27.95 -1.67
C ASN A 147 25.49 -28.37 -1.62
N ASP A 148 25.19 -29.36 -0.79
CA ASP A 148 23.85 -29.94 -0.69
C ASP A 148 22.94 -29.04 0.13
N VAL A 149 21.78 -28.72 -0.45
CA VAL A 149 20.72 -27.92 0.18
C VAL A 149 19.54 -28.83 0.49
N VAL A 150 19.16 -28.88 1.76
CA VAL A 150 17.99 -29.62 2.22
C VAL A 150 16.98 -28.64 2.79
N ILE A 151 15.74 -28.74 2.34
CA ILE A 151 14.64 -27.88 2.75
C ILE A 151 13.54 -28.77 3.31
N ARG A 152 13.08 -28.45 4.52
CA ARG A 152 11.87 -29.06 5.11
C ARG A 152 10.75 -28.02 5.06
N LEU A 153 9.71 -28.29 4.28
CA LEU A 153 8.53 -27.45 4.15
C LEU A 153 7.45 -27.93 5.13
N SER A 154 7.00 -27.01 5.98
CA SER A 154 5.88 -27.27 6.89
C SER A 154 4.58 -26.82 6.26
N VAL A 155 3.59 -27.71 6.20
CA VAL A 155 2.22 -27.40 5.76
C VAL A 155 1.53 -26.59 6.85
N TYR A 156 1.84 -25.30 6.92
CA TYR A 156 1.21 -24.39 7.87
C TYR A 156 -0.14 -23.93 7.32
N LYS A 157 -1.22 -24.16 8.08
CA LYS A 157 -2.50 -23.48 7.86
C LYS A 157 -2.49 -22.23 8.73
N ASP A 158 -2.08 -21.09 8.16
CA ASP A 158 -2.28 -19.82 8.84
C ASP A 158 -3.77 -19.48 8.84
N SER A 159 -4.25 -18.99 9.97
CA SER A 159 -5.60 -18.47 10.14
C SER A 159 -5.78 -17.08 9.51
N TYR A 160 -4.68 -16.36 9.22
CA TYR A 160 -4.70 -15.04 8.61
C TYR A 160 -5.02 -15.06 7.12
N TYR A 161 -4.56 -16.08 6.40
CA TYR A 161 -4.86 -16.24 4.99
C TYR A 161 -6.08 -17.15 4.82
N LYS A 162 -7.27 -16.53 4.71
CA LYS A 162 -8.55 -17.25 4.49
C LYS A 162 -8.55 -18.10 3.20
N ASN A 163 -7.66 -17.80 2.25
CA ASN A 163 -7.43 -18.58 1.04
C ASN A 163 -6.14 -19.40 1.17
N ARG A 164 -6.10 -20.61 0.59
CA ARG A 164 -4.87 -21.44 0.54
C ARG A 164 -3.77 -20.65 -0.16
N VAL A 165 -2.80 -20.14 0.60
CA VAL A 165 -1.54 -19.66 0.05
C VAL A 165 -0.81 -20.88 -0.54
N PRO A 166 -0.27 -20.83 -1.76
CA PRO A 166 0.47 -21.95 -2.31
C PRO A 166 1.67 -22.26 -1.41
N LEU A 167 1.95 -23.55 -1.21
CA LEU A 167 3.17 -24.01 -0.54
C LEU A 167 4.35 -23.75 -1.48
N ALA A 168 4.86 -22.52 -1.51
CA ALA A 168 5.87 -22.10 -2.50
C ALA A 168 7.21 -21.75 -1.82
N PHE A 169 8.33 -22.18 -2.42
CA PHE A 169 9.67 -21.91 -1.91
C PHE A 169 10.66 -21.57 -3.03
N SER A 170 11.58 -20.65 -2.72
CA SER A 170 12.69 -20.25 -3.58
C SER A 170 14.00 -20.20 -2.80
N ILE A 171 15.07 -20.61 -3.48
CA ILE A 171 16.43 -20.33 -3.04
C ILE A 171 17.27 -19.98 -4.27
N ARG A 172 17.84 -18.78 -4.26
CA ARG A 172 18.77 -18.27 -5.28
C ARG A 172 20.10 -17.97 -4.64
N THR A 173 21.16 -17.95 -5.42
CA THR A 173 22.52 -17.80 -4.88
C THR A 173 23.43 -17.03 -5.82
N GLU A 174 24.35 -16.24 -5.28
CA GLU A 174 25.35 -15.47 -6.02
C GLU A 174 26.73 -15.72 -5.42
N ALA A 175 27.69 -16.18 -6.24
CA ALA A 175 29.07 -16.43 -5.83
C ALA A 175 29.95 -15.19 -5.95
N ASP A 176 30.75 -14.94 -4.91
CA ASP A 176 31.65 -13.79 -4.73
C ASP A 176 31.04 -12.46 -5.21
N PRO A 177 29.89 -12.07 -4.64
CA PRO A 177 29.18 -10.88 -5.09
C PRO A 177 30.02 -9.63 -4.83
N ASP A 178 30.10 -8.75 -5.82
CA ASP A 178 30.57 -7.38 -5.61
C ASP A 178 29.44 -6.55 -4.98
N VAL A 179 29.34 -6.65 -3.66
CA VAL A 179 28.30 -5.97 -2.88
C VAL A 179 28.40 -4.45 -3.02
N SER A 180 29.54 -3.87 -3.39
CA SER A 180 29.68 -2.42 -3.55
C SER A 180 28.97 -1.90 -4.81
N ALA A 181 29.00 -2.68 -5.88
CA ALA A 181 28.34 -2.41 -7.15
C ALA A 181 26.91 -2.97 -7.22
N HIS A 182 26.51 -3.76 -6.23
CA HIS A 182 25.28 -4.52 -6.24
C HIS A 182 24.00 -3.63 -6.16
N PRO A 183 22.93 -3.88 -6.95
CA PRO A 183 21.70 -3.08 -6.92
C PRO A 183 20.98 -3.04 -5.56
N PHE A 184 21.08 -4.12 -4.79
CA PHE A 184 20.46 -4.24 -3.45
C PHE A 184 21.47 -4.05 -2.31
N LYS A 185 22.63 -3.41 -2.58
CA LYS A 185 23.74 -3.29 -1.64
C LYS A 185 23.33 -2.75 -0.26
N ASP A 186 22.44 -1.77 -0.22
CA ASP A 186 22.08 -1.13 1.04
C ASP A 186 21.13 -2.00 1.86
N TYR A 187 20.19 -2.68 1.19
CA TYR A 187 19.35 -3.69 1.83
C TYR A 187 20.20 -4.82 2.42
N ILE A 188 21.18 -5.33 1.65
CA ILE A 188 22.10 -6.39 2.10
C ILE A 188 22.92 -5.92 3.30
N ARG A 189 23.54 -4.74 3.22
CA ARG A 189 24.34 -4.18 4.32
C ARG A 189 23.50 -4.02 5.59
N TYR A 190 22.29 -3.49 5.48
CA TYR A 190 21.42 -3.25 6.63
C TYR A 190 20.86 -4.54 7.23
N ASN A 191 20.43 -5.51 6.40
CA ASN A 191 19.67 -6.68 6.85
C ASN A 191 20.48 -7.96 7.00
N THR A 192 21.73 -8.02 6.52
CA THR A 192 22.53 -9.26 6.47
C THR A 192 23.84 -9.13 7.24
N PHE A 193 24.68 -8.15 6.93
CA PHE A 193 26.04 -8.09 7.48
C PHE A 193 26.06 -7.83 9.00
N GLY A 194 26.86 -8.64 9.70
CA GLY A 194 26.97 -8.60 11.16
C GLY A 194 25.70 -8.96 11.93
N LYS A 195 24.61 -9.39 11.25
CA LYS A 195 23.31 -9.65 11.88
C LYS A 195 23.16 -11.12 12.31
N THR A 196 22.48 -11.31 13.43
CA THR A 196 21.96 -12.59 13.94
C THR A 196 20.47 -12.41 14.20
N VAL A 197 19.68 -13.44 13.92
CA VAL A 197 18.23 -13.46 14.13
C VAL A 197 17.82 -14.65 15.01
N VAL A 198 16.64 -14.56 15.61
CA VAL A 198 15.98 -15.68 16.28
C VAL A 198 15.15 -16.44 15.26
N ALA A 199 15.32 -17.76 15.23
CA ALA A 199 14.60 -18.68 14.37
C ALA A 199 13.99 -19.82 15.18
N ASP A 200 13.07 -20.56 14.55
CA ASP A 200 12.38 -21.73 15.11
C ASP A 200 11.78 -21.50 16.51
N SER A 201 11.20 -20.32 16.71
CA SER A 201 10.62 -19.96 17.99
C SER A 201 9.26 -20.62 18.20
N GLY A 202 9.08 -21.36 19.30
CA GLY A 202 7.85 -22.10 19.57
C GLY A 202 7.53 -22.22 21.06
N TRP A 203 6.24 -22.44 21.36
CA TRP A 203 5.73 -22.60 22.72
C TRP A 203 5.22 -24.03 22.93
N ASP A 204 5.61 -24.68 24.04
CA ASP A 204 4.96 -25.91 24.49
C ASP A 204 4.07 -25.64 25.70
N CYS A 205 2.81 -25.27 25.45
CA CYS A 205 1.86 -24.92 26.52
C CYS A 205 1.18 -26.14 27.16
N ARG A 206 1.51 -27.38 26.76
CA ARG A 206 0.74 -28.58 27.14
C ARG A 206 1.05 -29.10 28.54
N LYS A 207 2.20 -28.72 29.13
CA LYS A 207 2.64 -29.17 30.47
C LYS A 207 3.45 -28.15 31.27
N THR A 208 4.34 -27.40 30.62
CA THR A 208 5.26 -26.43 31.24
C THR A 208 5.43 -25.29 30.26
N LEU A 209 5.17 -24.04 30.64
CA LEU A 209 5.31 -22.89 29.73
C LEU A 209 6.76 -22.74 29.26
N LYS A 210 7.10 -23.42 28.15
CA LYS A 210 8.46 -23.48 27.60
C LYS A 210 8.50 -22.74 26.28
N TYR A 211 9.52 -21.90 26.13
CA TYR A 211 9.84 -21.22 24.89
C TYR A 211 11.15 -21.76 24.33
N SER A 212 11.09 -22.27 23.11
CA SER A 212 12.24 -22.76 22.38
C SER A 212 12.70 -21.69 21.39
N PHE A 213 14.01 -21.54 21.20
CA PHE A 213 14.57 -20.66 20.17
C PHE A 213 15.93 -21.13 19.68
N MET A 214 16.30 -20.71 18.48
CA MET A 214 17.61 -20.91 17.87
C MET A 214 18.16 -19.56 17.39
N LEU A 215 19.46 -19.32 17.57
CA LEU A 215 20.14 -18.16 16.95
C LEU A 215 20.71 -18.55 15.59
N LEU A 216 20.39 -17.78 14.56
CA LEU A 216 20.93 -17.95 13.21
C LEU A 216 21.70 -16.71 12.76
N PRO A 217 23.01 -16.82 12.46
CA PRO A 217 23.74 -15.73 11.85
C PRO A 217 23.24 -15.55 10.41
N LYS A 218 23.07 -14.30 9.99
CA LYS A 218 22.85 -13.95 8.57
C LYS A 218 24.17 -13.69 7.86
N ASP A 219 25.26 -13.52 8.60
CA ASP A 219 26.62 -13.34 8.09
C ASP A 219 27.57 -14.31 8.79
N PHE A 220 27.91 -15.39 8.09
CA PHE A 220 28.77 -16.47 8.58
C PHE A 220 30.27 -16.15 8.48
N PHE A 221 30.65 -14.95 8.03
CA PHE A 221 32.04 -14.51 7.99
C PHE A 221 32.37 -13.61 9.17
N SER A 222 31.51 -12.64 9.48
CA SER A 222 31.71 -11.75 10.64
C SER A 222 31.29 -12.42 11.95
N ARG A 223 30.34 -13.35 11.90
CA ARG A 223 29.89 -14.14 13.06
C ARG A 223 30.35 -15.58 12.92
N ASP A 224 31.26 -16.00 13.78
CA ASP A 224 31.67 -17.40 13.89
C ASP A 224 30.55 -18.21 14.58
N PRO A 225 29.90 -19.17 13.91
CA PRO A 225 28.82 -19.96 14.50
C PRO A 225 29.26 -20.76 15.73
N SER A 226 30.55 -21.08 15.84
CA SER A 226 31.12 -21.84 16.96
C SER A 226 31.41 -20.98 18.19
N LYS A 227 31.35 -19.65 18.07
CA LYS A 227 31.52 -18.76 19.23
C LYS A 227 30.25 -18.70 20.06
N LEU A 228 30.45 -18.76 21.37
CA LEU A 228 29.39 -18.47 22.34
C LEU A 228 28.94 -17.01 22.20
N GLN A 229 27.65 -16.80 22.43
CA GLN A 229 26.98 -15.52 22.46
C GLN A 229 26.28 -15.37 23.82
N THR A 230 26.42 -14.23 24.45
CA THR A 230 25.67 -13.93 25.67
C THR A 230 24.25 -13.52 25.31
N VAL A 231 23.27 -14.28 25.79
CA VAL A 231 21.85 -13.93 25.69
C VAL A 231 21.32 -13.65 27.08
N SER A 232 20.48 -12.63 27.17
CA SER A 232 19.83 -12.22 28.41
C SER A 232 18.33 -12.19 28.25
N LEU A 233 17.63 -12.62 29.30
CA LEU A 233 16.21 -12.43 29.48
C LEU A 233 16.01 -11.25 30.42
N ARG A 234 15.28 -10.25 29.94
CA ARG A 234 15.00 -9.00 30.65
C ARG A 234 13.51 -8.84 30.90
N ASP A 235 13.15 -8.08 31.92
CA ASP A 235 11.79 -7.58 32.06
C ASP A 235 11.53 -6.37 31.14
N ILE A 236 10.32 -5.82 31.22
CA ILE A 236 9.90 -4.65 30.43
C ILE A 236 10.66 -3.37 30.78
N SER A 237 11.28 -3.28 31.97
CA SER A 237 12.10 -2.13 32.38
C SER A 237 13.54 -2.21 31.86
N GLY A 238 13.93 -3.36 31.29
CA GLY A 238 15.29 -3.65 30.84
C GLY A 238 16.18 -4.30 31.89
N MET A 239 15.66 -4.59 33.10
CA MET A 239 16.40 -5.30 34.14
C MET A 239 16.72 -6.72 33.70
N VAL A 240 17.98 -7.12 33.84
CA VAL A 240 18.43 -8.49 33.54
C VAL A 240 17.91 -9.45 34.60
N LEU A 241 17.07 -10.39 34.19
CA LEU A 241 16.55 -11.45 35.05
C LEU A 241 17.47 -12.68 35.05
N PHE A 242 18.03 -12.99 33.88
CA PHE A 242 18.90 -14.15 33.69
C PHE A 242 19.76 -13.96 32.43
N SER A 243 21.02 -14.41 32.48
CA SER A 243 21.96 -14.37 31.35
C SER A 243 22.68 -15.69 31.21
N TRP A 244 22.92 -16.13 29.98
CA TRP A 244 23.65 -17.37 29.70
C TRP A 244 24.30 -17.33 28.33
N GLU A 245 25.31 -18.19 28.17
CA GLU A 245 26.02 -18.36 26.91
C GLU A 245 25.30 -19.38 26.02
N VAL A 246 25.10 -19.02 24.76
CA VAL A 246 24.50 -19.87 23.72
C VAL A 246 25.40 -19.97 22.49
N LEU A 247 25.46 -21.14 21.89
CA LEU A 247 25.98 -21.36 20.54
C LEU A 247 24.92 -21.05 19.49
N ASN A 248 25.36 -20.55 18.33
CA ASN A 248 24.50 -20.42 17.16
C ASN A 248 24.08 -21.81 16.65
N GLN A 249 22.97 -21.85 15.93
CA GLN A 249 22.43 -23.04 15.25
C GLN A 249 22.02 -24.20 16.19
N LYS A 250 22.03 -23.97 17.50
CA LYS A 250 21.53 -24.91 18.52
C LYS A 250 20.21 -24.41 19.09
N THR A 251 19.33 -25.34 19.43
CA THR A 251 18.05 -25.04 20.08
C THR A 251 18.22 -24.91 21.59
N TYR A 252 17.65 -23.85 22.16
CA TYR A 252 17.61 -23.60 23.60
C TYR A 252 16.17 -23.53 24.07
N ASN A 253 15.94 -24.00 25.30
CA ASN A 253 14.62 -24.02 25.93
C ASN A 253 14.64 -23.18 27.20
N ILE A 254 13.72 -22.22 27.29
CA ILE A 254 13.50 -21.38 28.46
C ILE A 254 12.21 -21.83 29.14
N GLU A 255 12.26 -22.16 30.42
CA GLU A 255 11.08 -22.44 31.22
C GLU A 255 10.50 -21.13 31.79
N LEU A 256 9.61 -20.51 31.02
CA LEU A 256 9.05 -19.19 31.29
C LEU A 256 8.16 -19.14 32.54
N SER A 257 7.64 -20.29 33.00
CA SER A 257 6.87 -20.38 34.25
C SER A 257 7.64 -19.84 35.46
N LYS A 258 8.98 -19.87 35.44
CA LYS A 258 9.86 -19.35 36.50
C LYS A 258 9.93 -17.82 36.53
N PHE A 259 9.52 -17.16 35.45
CA PHE A 259 9.68 -15.72 35.25
C PHE A 259 8.35 -14.95 35.27
N LEU A 260 7.22 -15.62 35.43
CA LEU A 260 5.88 -14.99 35.41
C LEU A 260 5.70 -13.89 36.48
N LYS A 261 6.44 -13.96 37.58
CA LYS A 261 6.41 -12.95 38.66
C LYS A 261 7.05 -11.60 38.28
N PHE A 262 7.77 -11.53 37.16
CA PHE A 262 8.46 -10.31 36.70
C PHE A 262 7.61 -9.50 35.71
N GLY A 263 6.35 -9.90 35.50
CA GLY A 263 5.40 -9.20 34.66
C GLY A 263 4.99 -10.00 33.42
N PRO A 264 4.05 -9.47 32.63
CA PRO A 264 3.43 -10.18 31.52
C PRO A 264 4.27 -10.18 30.23
N VAL A 265 5.38 -9.44 30.20
CA VAL A 265 6.26 -9.32 29.04
C VAL A 265 7.70 -9.51 29.45
N LEU A 266 8.40 -10.34 28.68
CA LEU A 266 9.84 -10.55 28.79
C LEU A 266 10.52 -10.23 27.46
N VAL A 267 11.75 -9.73 27.52
CA VAL A 267 12.52 -9.35 26.35
C VAL A 267 13.79 -10.19 26.29
N LEU A 268 13.96 -10.93 25.20
CA LEU A 268 15.19 -11.66 24.92
C LEU A 268 16.15 -10.71 24.19
N THR A 269 17.38 -10.55 24.70
CA THR A 269 18.42 -9.70 24.12
C THR A 269 19.69 -10.48 23.83
N LEU A 270 20.38 -10.08 22.77
CA LEU A 270 21.77 -10.43 22.50
C LEU A 270 22.64 -9.34 23.12
N ASP A 271 23.43 -9.70 24.12
CA ASP A 271 24.26 -8.74 24.84
C ASP A 271 25.63 -8.66 24.17
N ASN A 272 25.92 -7.51 23.55
CA ASN A 272 27.25 -7.19 23.01
C ASN A 272 27.89 -6.12 23.91
N LEU A 273 29.11 -6.36 24.41
CA LEU A 273 29.82 -5.44 25.29
C LEU A 273 30.16 -4.10 24.60
N GLU A 274 30.31 -4.08 23.27
CA GLU A 274 30.68 -2.87 22.52
C GLU A 274 29.46 -2.06 22.04
N GLU A 275 28.36 -2.73 21.70
CA GLU A 275 27.18 -2.11 21.05
C GLU A 275 25.94 -2.05 21.98
N GLY A 276 26.06 -2.56 23.21
CA GLY A 276 24.95 -2.69 24.14
C GLY A 276 24.01 -3.87 23.81
N PRO A 277 22.94 -4.06 24.62
CA PRO A 277 22.00 -5.15 24.43
C PRO A 277 21.11 -4.89 23.21
N ARG A 278 21.12 -5.83 22.27
CA ARG A 278 20.25 -5.80 21.09
C ARG A 278 19.02 -6.67 21.33
N LYS A 279 17.83 -6.10 21.20
CA LYS A 279 16.57 -6.87 21.26
C LYS A 279 16.52 -7.93 20.15
N LEU A 280 16.24 -9.17 20.55
CA LEU A 280 16.05 -10.32 19.65
C LEU A 280 14.57 -10.65 19.48
N GLN A 281 13.85 -10.78 20.60
CA GLN A 281 12.45 -11.19 20.61
C GLN A 281 11.73 -10.59 21.81
N THR A 282 10.44 -10.29 21.66
CA THR A 282 9.56 -9.97 22.79
C THR A 282 8.58 -11.13 23.03
N LEU A 283 8.44 -11.54 24.29
CA LEU A 283 7.69 -12.71 24.72
C LEU A 283 6.51 -12.27 25.59
N GLN A 284 5.29 -12.56 25.15
CA GLN A 284 4.10 -12.37 25.99
C GLN A 284 3.93 -13.60 26.90
N VAL A 285 4.11 -13.42 28.20
CA VAL A 285 4.01 -14.49 29.21
C VAL A 285 2.83 -14.30 30.17
N GLY A 286 2.07 -13.23 30.04
CA GLY A 286 0.90 -12.95 30.86
C GLY A 286 -0.10 -12.05 30.15
N ASN A 287 -1.13 -11.63 30.89
CA ASN A 287 -2.12 -10.69 30.39
C ASN A 287 -1.55 -9.26 30.38
N LEU A 288 -1.88 -8.50 29.34
CA LEU A 288 -1.42 -7.12 29.15
C LEU A 288 -2.30 -6.10 29.89
N ASP A 289 -3.44 -6.52 30.47
CA ASP A 289 -4.39 -5.66 31.18
C ASP A 289 -3.73 -4.68 32.15
N ASP A 290 -2.86 -5.17 33.04
CA ASP A 290 -2.23 -4.33 34.06
C ASP A 290 -1.34 -3.25 33.42
N LEU A 291 -0.61 -3.57 32.35
CA LEU A 291 0.21 -2.60 31.62
C LEU A 291 -0.64 -1.49 30.98
N ILE A 292 -1.81 -1.86 30.46
CA ILE A 292 -2.73 -0.91 29.81
C ILE A 292 -3.46 -0.08 30.86
N LEU A 293 -3.85 -0.67 31.99
CA LEU A 293 -4.47 0.04 33.10
C LEU A 293 -3.50 1.06 33.70
N ASP A 294 -2.23 0.70 33.87
CA ASP A 294 -1.20 1.61 34.38
C ASP A 294 -0.98 2.79 33.42
N ILE A 295 -0.72 2.51 32.13
CA ILE A 295 -0.49 3.60 31.16
C ILE A 295 -1.76 4.44 30.91
N ARG A 296 -2.95 3.84 31.05
CA ARG A 296 -4.22 4.59 30.99
C ARG A 296 -4.33 5.57 32.15
N ARG A 297 -3.98 5.17 33.38
CA ARG A 297 -3.97 6.10 34.53
C ARG A 297 -3.03 7.27 34.28
N ASP A 298 -1.83 6.98 33.74
CA ASP A 298 -0.87 8.02 33.36
C ASP A 298 -1.44 8.97 32.28
N CYS A 299 -2.23 8.45 31.34
CA CYS A 299 -2.94 9.26 30.35
C CYS A 299 -4.09 10.09 30.95
N ASP A 300 -4.87 9.51 31.87
CA ASP A 300 -6.02 10.16 32.52
C ASP A 300 -5.58 11.33 33.41
N ASP A 301 -4.41 11.23 34.03
CA ASP A 301 -3.81 12.29 34.85
C ASP A 301 -3.14 13.40 34.02
N MET A 302 -3.06 13.25 32.69
CA MET A 302 -2.34 14.17 31.81
C MET A 302 -3.14 15.43 31.50
N PHE A 303 -2.48 16.59 31.56
CA PHE A 303 -3.00 17.85 31.04
C PHE A 303 -2.47 18.10 29.62
N TYR A 304 -3.36 18.27 28.66
CA TYR A 304 -2.99 18.50 27.26
C TYR A 304 -2.86 19.98 26.94
N GLU A 305 -1.70 20.41 26.43
CA GLU A 305 -1.50 21.79 25.98
C GLU A 305 -2.19 22.12 24.66
N CYS A 306 -2.28 21.14 23.76
CA CYS A 306 -2.95 21.31 22.47
C CYS A 306 -3.68 20.03 22.02
N GLU A 307 -4.55 20.18 21.01
CA GLU A 307 -5.30 19.06 20.44
C GLU A 307 -4.38 17.98 19.84
N GLN A 308 -3.24 18.37 19.27
CA GLN A 308 -2.31 17.44 18.64
C GLN A 308 -1.65 16.50 19.67
N ASP A 309 -1.29 17.01 20.84
CA ASP A 309 -0.74 16.20 21.95
C ASP A 309 -1.78 15.21 22.46
N ARG A 310 -2.99 15.71 22.74
CA ARG A 310 -4.13 14.89 23.15
C ARG A 310 -4.40 13.77 22.16
N LEU A 311 -4.46 14.10 20.88
CA LEU A 311 -4.73 13.14 19.82
C LEU A 311 -3.63 12.06 19.73
N ASN A 312 -2.36 12.43 19.86
CA ASN A 312 -1.25 11.47 19.76
C ASN A 312 -1.11 10.56 20.98
N ILE A 313 -1.61 10.98 22.14
CA ILE A 313 -1.69 10.17 23.37
C ILE A 313 -2.91 9.26 23.32
N GLU A 314 -4.12 9.83 23.17
CA GLU A 314 -5.38 9.07 23.15
C GLU A 314 -5.40 8.01 22.03
N SER A 315 -4.87 8.32 20.85
CA SER A 315 -4.86 7.37 19.73
C SER A 315 -3.88 6.21 19.93
N ARG A 316 -2.75 6.45 20.60
CA ARG A 316 -1.81 5.38 20.96
C ARG A 316 -2.38 4.48 22.04
N LEU A 317 -3.04 5.07 23.05
CA LEU A 317 -3.74 4.31 24.08
C LEU A 317 -4.83 3.43 23.45
N LYS A 318 -5.66 4.00 22.57
CA LYS A 318 -6.67 3.24 21.82
C LYS A 318 -6.05 2.12 20.98
N LEU A 319 -4.93 2.37 20.32
CA LEU A 319 -4.23 1.33 19.55
C LEU A 319 -3.73 0.18 20.45
N LEU A 320 -3.26 0.48 21.66
CA LEU A 320 -2.89 -0.54 22.66
C LEU A 320 -4.09 -1.37 23.10
N GLU A 321 -5.26 -0.76 23.28
CA GLU A 321 -6.51 -1.43 23.62
C GLU A 321 -7.01 -2.33 22.48
N GLU A 322 -6.95 -1.85 21.23
CA GLU A 322 -7.29 -2.66 20.04
C GLU A 322 -6.33 -3.86 19.88
N PHE A 323 -5.05 -3.67 20.19
CA PHE A 323 -4.09 -4.76 20.24
C PHE A 323 -4.43 -5.77 21.34
N GLU A 324 -4.78 -5.31 22.54
CA GLU A 324 -5.19 -6.19 23.65
C GLU A 324 -6.37 -7.07 23.27
N GLU A 325 -7.45 -6.49 22.74
CA GLU A 325 -8.63 -7.26 22.34
C GLU A 325 -8.23 -8.39 21.36
N LYS A 326 -7.37 -8.05 20.39
CA LYS A 326 -6.85 -9.00 19.39
C LYS A 326 -5.96 -10.09 20.00
N TYR A 327 -5.14 -9.75 20.99
CA TYR A 327 -4.14 -10.66 21.57
C TYR A 327 -4.70 -11.51 22.71
N THR A 328 -5.64 -10.99 23.49
CA THR A 328 -6.39 -11.73 24.52
C THR A 328 -7.24 -12.83 23.90
N LEU A 329 -7.84 -12.60 22.73
CA LEU A 329 -8.54 -13.63 21.95
C LEU A 329 -7.63 -14.80 21.54
N LYS A 330 -6.32 -14.60 21.40
CA LYS A 330 -5.37 -15.61 20.94
C LYS A 330 -4.73 -16.43 22.06
N LYS A 331 -5.06 -16.20 23.33
CA LYS A 331 -4.30 -16.65 24.52
C LYS A 331 -2.85 -16.11 24.54
N PRO A 332 -2.37 -15.60 25.69
CA PRO A 332 -1.05 -14.96 25.79
C PRO A 332 0.12 -15.78 25.21
N PHE A 333 0.06 -17.11 25.37
CA PHE A 333 1.14 -18.03 25.04
C PHE A 333 1.14 -18.55 23.59
N GLU A 334 0.11 -18.23 22.80
CA GLU A 334 0.04 -18.62 21.38
C GLU A 334 0.35 -17.42 20.46
N ASN A 335 0.61 -16.25 21.05
CA ASN A 335 0.86 -15.01 20.33
C ASN A 335 2.36 -14.68 20.23
N ASN A 336 2.95 -15.01 19.08
CA ASN A 336 4.39 -14.88 18.86
C ASN A 336 4.86 -13.46 18.46
N ASN A 337 3.95 -12.50 18.28
CA ASN A 337 4.32 -11.19 17.76
C ASN A 337 3.51 -10.04 18.40
N ILE A 338 3.97 -9.60 19.58
CA ILE A 338 3.53 -8.37 20.25
C ILE A 338 4.45 -7.17 19.96
N SER A 339 5.28 -7.22 18.92
CA SER A 339 6.26 -6.16 18.66
C SER A 339 5.62 -4.79 18.43
N GLY A 340 4.51 -4.74 17.69
CA GLY A 340 3.74 -3.51 17.45
C GLY A 340 3.11 -2.93 18.72
N PHE A 341 2.56 -3.79 19.60
CA PHE A 341 2.08 -3.37 20.92
C PHE A 341 3.21 -2.78 21.74
N MET A 342 4.34 -3.49 21.82
CA MET A 342 5.48 -3.04 22.64
C MET A 342 6.11 -1.76 22.12
N GLN A 343 6.23 -1.60 20.80
CA GLN A 343 6.68 -0.35 20.23
C GLN A 343 5.75 0.79 20.63
N THR A 344 4.43 0.63 20.43
CA THR A 344 3.43 1.64 20.81
C THR A 344 3.47 1.95 22.30
N TYR A 345 3.64 0.94 23.15
CA TYR A 345 3.72 1.07 24.60
C TYR A 345 4.95 1.88 25.01
N TYR A 346 6.14 1.57 24.47
CA TYR A 346 7.35 2.32 24.78
C TYR A 346 7.30 3.75 24.24
N GLU A 347 6.78 3.96 23.05
CA GLU A 347 6.58 5.31 22.50
C GLU A 347 5.66 6.14 23.40
N LEU A 348 4.52 5.59 23.80
CA LEU A 348 3.56 6.27 24.66
C LEU A 348 4.15 6.53 26.06
N LYS A 349 4.79 5.52 26.66
CA LYS A 349 5.41 5.65 27.97
C LYS A 349 6.49 6.73 27.97
N GLU A 350 7.36 6.73 26.96
CA GLU A 350 8.40 7.75 26.85
C GLU A 350 7.81 9.15 26.62
N LEU A 351 6.79 9.27 25.77
CA LEU A 351 6.07 10.53 25.55
C LEU A 351 5.48 11.09 26.86
N LEU A 352 4.88 10.24 27.70
CA LEU A 352 4.31 10.65 28.98
C LEU A 352 5.40 10.98 30.01
N GLU A 353 6.35 10.08 30.25
CA GLU A 353 7.32 10.19 31.35
C GLU A 353 8.48 11.17 31.06
N THR A 354 8.98 11.19 29.82
CA THR A 354 10.16 11.98 29.45
C THR A 354 9.80 13.33 28.83
N TYR A 355 8.73 13.37 28.04
CA TYR A 355 8.32 14.57 27.31
C TYR A 355 7.07 15.22 27.87
N ASN A 356 6.53 14.73 28.99
CA ASN A 356 5.35 15.28 29.67
C ASN A 356 4.17 15.49 28.72
N GLY A 357 3.98 14.57 27.79
CA GLY A 357 2.93 14.61 26.77
C GLY A 357 3.17 15.53 25.57
N HIS A 358 4.24 16.32 25.53
CA HIS A 358 4.53 17.24 24.40
C HIS A 358 5.04 16.47 23.18
N PHE A 359 4.14 16.13 22.25
CA PHE A 359 4.43 15.29 21.11
C PHE A 359 5.42 15.93 20.13
N HIS A 360 5.33 17.24 19.94
CA HIS A 360 6.28 17.94 19.06
C HIS A 360 7.73 17.81 19.56
N ASN A 361 7.95 17.94 20.87
CA ASN A 361 9.27 17.79 21.48
C ASN A 361 9.76 16.34 21.38
N TYR A 362 8.88 15.37 21.58
CA TYR A 362 9.17 13.96 21.35
C TYR A 362 9.64 13.71 19.91
N LEU A 363 8.89 14.19 18.91
CA LEU A 363 9.23 14.02 17.50
C LEU A 363 10.56 14.72 17.15
N LEU A 364 10.81 15.93 17.66
CA LEU A 364 12.09 16.62 17.44
C LEU A 364 13.28 15.89 18.09
N ALA A 365 13.09 15.26 19.24
CA ALA A 365 14.14 14.51 19.91
C ALA A 365 14.42 13.17 19.21
N LYS A 366 13.36 12.44 18.84
CA LYS A 366 13.46 11.12 18.21
C LYS A 366 13.78 11.17 16.72
N ARG A 367 13.42 12.26 16.04
CA ARG A 367 13.52 12.42 14.59
C ARG A 367 12.76 11.37 13.78
N TYR A 368 11.96 10.54 14.42
CA TYR A 368 11.05 9.59 13.80
C TYR A 368 9.85 9.35 14.72
N ALA A 369 8.63 9.40 14.18
CA ALA A 369 7.42 8.98 14.87
C ALA A 369 6.28 8.68 13.90
N GLY A 370 5.31 7.89 14.35
CA GLY A 370 3.96 7.91 13.81
C GLY A 370 3.19 9.13 14.32
N VAL A 371 2.57 9.91 13.44
CA VAL A 371 1.77 11.09 13.80
C VAL A 371 0.30 10.83 13.54
N PHE A 372 -0.49 10.84 14.60
CA PHE A 372 -1.95 10.76 14.50
C PHE A 372 -2.51 12.15 14.18
N TYR A 373 -3.46 12.19 13.24
CA TYR A 373 -4.18 13.40 12.86
C TYR A 373 -5.65 13.07 12.60
N ARG A 374 -6.52 14.07 12.78
CA ARG A 374 -7.93 13.96 12.40
C ARG A 374 -8.05 14.33 10.94
N SER A 375 -8.50 13.40 10.12
CA SER A 375 -8.70 13.65 8.69
C SER A 375 -9.88 14.60 8.49
N ALA A 376 -9.66 15.69 7.80
CA ALA A 376 -10.69 16.59 7.31
C ALA A 376 -11.53 15.97 6.17
N TYR A 377 -11.18 14.78 5.69
CA TYR A 377 -11.92 14.09 4.66
C TYR A 377 -13.12 13.29 5.18
N ASP A 378 -12.99 12.62 6.33
CA ASP A 378 -14.07 11.80 6.91
C ASP A 378 -14.14 11.83 8.45
N ASP A 379 -13.45 12.78 9.09
CA ASP A 379 -13.33 12.96 10.55
C ASP A 379 -12.69 11.78 11.30
N SER A 380 -12.25 10.74 10.58
CA SER A 380 -11.52 9.61 11.15
C SER A 380 -10.13 10.03 11.63
N VAL A 381 -9.61 9.29 12.61
CA VAL A 381 -8.23 9.46 13.07
C VAL A 381 -7.33 8.55 12.26
N GLU A 382 -6.37 9.16 11.58
CA GLU A 382 -5.42 8.49 10.71
C GLU A 382 -3.98 8.74 11.13
N LEU A 383 -3.08 8.00 10.50
CA LEU A 383 -1.67 7.97 10.81
C LEU A 383 -0.84 8.18 9.54
N TYR A 384 0.19 9.02 9.65
CA TYR A 384 1.35 9.00 8.74
C TYR A 384 2.62 8.77 9.57
N ASN A 385 3.62 8.08 9.01
CA ASN A 385 4.94 8.00 9.63
C ASN A 385 5.85 9.06 9.04
N ILE A 386 6.67 9.70 9.88
CA ILE A 386 7.59 10.76 9.46
C ILE A 386 8.97 10.55 10.07
N ALA A 387 10.00 10.74 9.25
CA ALA A 387 11.38 10.91 9.66
C ALA A 387 11.83 12.34 9.34
N LEU A 388 12.37 13.03 10.34
CA LEU A 388 12.92 14.37 10.21
C LEU A 388 14.45 14.28 10.05
N PRO A 389 15.06 15.09 9.18
CA PRO A 389 16.51 15.15 9.10
C PRO A 389 17.09 15.75 10.38
N SER A 390 18.34 15.41 10.70
CA SER A 390 19.06 15.94 11.88
C SER A 390 19.19 17.48 11.87
N THR A 391 19.13 18.08 10.68
CA THR A 391 19.15 19.53 10.40
C THR A 391 17.78 20.21 10.57
N TYR A 392 16.70 19.47 10.80
CA TYR A 392 15.36 20.06 10.91
C TYR A 392 15.22 20.96 12.16
N GLY A 393 14.70 22.17 11.96
CA GLY A 393 14.58 23.22 12.97
C GLY A 393 15.62 24.34 12.85
N ASP A 394 16.48 24.32 11.82
CA ASP A 394 17.46 25.39 11.53
C ASP A 394 16.86 26.64 10.83
N GLY A 395 15.56 26.63 10.57
CA GLY A 395 14.84 27.70 9.87
C GLY A 395 14.86 27.58 8.34
N GLU A 396 15.53 26.57 7.77
CA GLU A 396 15.50 26.30 6.34
C GLU A 396 14.39 25.33 5.95
N LYS A 397 13.73 25.60 4.83
CA LYS A 397 12.77 24.70 4.22
C LYS A 397 13.46 23.43 3.70
N LYS A 398 12.97 22.27 4.12
CA LYS A 398 13.51 20.95 3.79
C LYS A 398 12.81 20.34 2.58
N LYS A 399 13.58 19.54 1.84
CA LYS A 399 13.05 18.65 0.80
C LYS A 399 12.12 17.63 1.44
N MET A 400 11.16 17.12 0.67
CA MET A 400 10.26 16.06 1.15
C MET A 400 10.20 14.88 0.19
N ILE A 401 10.41 13.67 0.68
CA ILE A 401 10.14 12.42 -0.04
C ILE A 401 8.90 11.77 0.56
N VAL A 402 7.92 11.49 -0.29
CA VAL A 402 6.68 10.82 0.07
C VAL A 402 6.71 9.38 -0.46
N PHE A 403 6.70 8.40 0.43
CA PHE A 403 6.48 7.00 0.08
C PHE A 403 4.97 6.72 -0.01
N MET A 404 4.56 6.20 -1.17
CA MET A 404 3.17 5.80 -1.41
C MET A 404 2.90 4.46 -0.71
N GLY A 405 2.11 4.48 0.36
CA GLY A 405 1.73 3.27 1.09
C GLY A 405 0.91 2.31 0.23
N MET A 406 1.21 1.01 0.33
CA MET A 406 0.47 -0.05 -0.37
C MET A 406 -0.85 -0.40 0.33
N ASP A 407 -0.79 -0.51 1.66
CA ASP A 407 -1.89 -0.94 2.53
C ASP A 407 -2.51 0.28 3.24
N ARG A 408 -3.08 0.08 4.44
CA ARG A 408 -3.53 1.20 5.28
C ARG A 408 -2.37 2.09 5.73
N TYR A 409 -1.22 1.53 6.10
CA TYR A 409 -0.05 2.30 6.58
C TYR A 409 1.25 1.71 6.02
N SER A 410 2.34 2.48 6.00
CA SER A 410 3.67 2.02 5.58
C SER A 410 4.77 2.59 6.48
N TRP A 411 5.95 1.97 6.46
CA TRP A 411 7.07 2.27 7.36
C TRP A 411 8.41 2.41 6.63
N TYR A 412 8.40 2.87 5.37
CA TYR A 412 9.67 3.09 4.65
C TYR A 412 10.50 4.16 5.35
N SER A 413 9.87 5.21 5.87
CA SER A 413 10.55 6.29 6.60
C SER A 413 11.36 5.78 7.81
N ASN A 414 10.94 4.70 8.48
CA ASN A 414 11.71 4.09 9.57
C ASN A 414 13.05 3.55 9.09
N TYR A 415 13.06 2.80 7.98
CA TYR A 415 14.30 2.29 7.40
C TYR A 415 15.24 3.44 7.03
N TYR A 416 14.71 4.50 6.39
CA TYR A 416 15.55 5.61 5.98
C TYR A 416 16.09 6.43 7.16
N HIS A 417 15.30 6.55 8.24
CA HIS A 417 15.76 7.13 9.49
C HIS A 417 16.95 6.35 10.07
N ASP A 418 16.83 5.02 10.17
CA ASP A 418 17.87 4.17 10.75
C ASP A 418 19.11 4.03 9.86
N ALA A 419 18.90 3.80 8.56
CA ALA A 419 19.98 3.50 7.60
C ALA A 419 20.65 4.76 7.05
N TYR A 420 19.94 5.90 7.02
CA TYR A 420 20.40 7.12 6.35
C TYR A 420 20.03 8.40 7.09
N ALA A 421 20.26 8.45 8.40
CA ALA A 421 20.01 9.62 9.26
C ALA A 421 20.67 10.94 8.76
N SER A 422 21.67 10.85 7.88
CA SER A 422 22.36 12.01 7.27
C SER A 422 21.65 12.60 6.05
N LEU A 423 20.58 11.98 5.53
CA LEU A 423 19.82 12.55 4.42
C LEU A 423 19.10 13.82 4.90
N ASP A 424 19.41 14.94 4.27
CA ASP A 424 18.79 16.24 4.55
C ASP A 424 17.44 16.38 3.81
N ALA A 425 16.46 15.58 4.23
CA ALA A 425 15.08 15.63 3.76
C ALA A 425 14.11 15.06 4.80
N ILE A 426 12.90 15.59 4.80
CA ILE A 426 11.74 14.99 5.48
C ILE A 426 11.31 13.77 4.66
N ILE A 427 11.14 12.63 5.31
CA ILE A 427 10.71 11.39 4.67
C ILE A 427 9.40 10.95 5.32
N VAL A 428 8.35 10.79 4.53
CA VAL A 428 7.00 10.50 5.03
C VAL A 428 6.39 9.32 4.32
N ASP A 429 5.64 8.51 5.06
CA ASP A 429 4.79 7.44 4.57
C ASP A 429 3.33 7.91 4.57
N ILE A 430 2.70 7.97 3.38
CA ILE A 430 1.31 8.42 3.25
C ILE A 430 0.44 7.30 2.70
N SER A 431 -0.67 7.06 3.38
CA SER A 431 -1.69 6.10 2.99
C SER A 431 -2.56 6.59 1.83
N CYS A 432 -2.93 5.67 0.93
CA CYS A 432 -4.01 5.86 -0.03
C CYS A 432 -5.33 5.21 0.45
N ARG A 433 -5.47 4.98 1.76
CA ARG A 433 -6.61 4.33 2.44
C ARG A 433 -6.92 2.93 1.90
N GLY A 434 -5.89 2.13 1.62
CA GLY A 434 -5.99 0.76 1.11
C GLY A 434 -5.69 0.64 -0.38
N PHE A 435 -6.18 -0.42 -1.02
CA PHE A 435 -5.82 -0.83 -2.39
C PHE A 435 -6.56 -0.02 -3.46
N THR A 436 -6.51 1.31 -3.36
CA THR A 436 -7.15 2.26 -4.28
C THR A 436 -6.25 2.62 -5.48
N MET A 437 -4.98 2.22 -5.46
CA MET A 437 -3.94 2.70 -6.38
C MET A 437 -3.91 4.23 -6.47
N GLY A 438 -4.15 4.94 -5.36
CA GLY A 438 -4.21 6.41 -5.33
C GLY A 438 -5.37 7.01 -6.12
N SER A 439 -6.43 6.25 -6.41
CA SER A 439 -7.59 6.70 -7.18
C SER A 439 -8.75 7.14 -6.28
N TYR A 440 -9.48 8.18 -6.68
CA TYR A 440 -10.68 8.69 -6.00
C TYR A 440 -10.44 8.96 -4.50
N ILE A 441 -10.95 8.11 -3.61
CA ILE A 441 -10.75 8.19 -2.16
C ILE A 441 -9.25 8.24 -1.81
N GLY A 442 -8.44 7.41 -2.47
CA GLY A 442 -7.00 7.38 -2.25
C GLY A 442 -6.31 8.66 -2.68
N GLU A 443 -6.79 9.29 -3.76
CA GLU A 443 -6.27 10.58 -4.23
C GLU A 443 -6.56 11.68 -3.21
N VAL A 444 -7.80 11.78 -2.74
CA VAL A 444 -8.22 12.83 -1.80
C VAL A 444 -7.45 12.70 -0.48
N SER A 445 -7.39 11.48 0.09
CA SER A 445 -6.67 11.24 1.34
C SER A 445 -5.17 11.52 1.21
N PHE A 446 -4.57 11.18 0.07
CA PHE A 446 -3.16 11.45 -0.16
C PHE A 446 -2.87 12.95 -0.23
N LEU A 447 -3.63 13.69 -1.05
CA LEU A 447 -3.44 15.13 -1.23
C LEU A 447 -3.75 15.92 0.04
N GLU A 448 -4.74 15.49 0.82
CA GLU A 448 -5.03 16.02 2.14
C GLU A 448 -3.81 15.93 3.06
N CYS A 449 -3.21 14.74 3.15
CA CYS A 449 -2.06 14.50 4.02
C CYS A 449 -0.82 15.27 3.55
N VAL A 450 -0.56 15.34 2.24
CA VAL A 450 0.53 16.17 1.68
C VAL A 450 0.33 17.65 2.06
N LYS A 451 -0.89 18.17 1.92
CA LYS A 451 -1.22 19.55 2.31
C LYS A 451 -1.00 19.75 3.82
N LEU A 452 -1.52 18.85 4.65
CA LEU A 452 -1.36 18.89 6.11
C LEU A 452 0.12 18.96 6.51
N ILE A 453 0.96 18.12 5.92
CA ILE A 453 2.40 18.09 6.21
C ILE A 453 3.07 19.39 5.74
N CYS A 454 2.71 19.93 4.57
CA CYS A 454 3.24 21.22 4.11
C CYS A 454 2.79 22.41 4.98
N ASP A 455 1.62 22.32 5.61
CA ASP A 455 1.09 23.35 6.51
C ASP A 455 1.76 23.31 7.89
N ILE A 456 2.22 22.13 8.34
CA ILE A 456 2.81 21.92 9.68
C ILE A 456 4.34 22.01 9.68
N TYR A 457 5.01 21.51 8.65
CA TYR A 457 6.46 21.41 8.60
C TYR A 457 7.06 22.36 7.55
N ASP A 458 8.27 22.85 7.80
CA ASP A 458 9.03 23.67 6.85
C ASP A 458 9.44 22.88 5.60
N VAL A 459 8.51 22.71 4.65
CA VAL A 459 8.71 22.00 3.39
C VAL A 459 9.00 22.98 2.25
N ASP A 460 10.03 22.69 1.46
CA ASP A 460 10.25 23.30 0.16
C ASP A 460 9.26 22.67 -0.84
N THR A 461 8.16 23.38 -1.10
CA THR A 461 7.08 22.91 -1.99
C THR A 461 7.50 22.73 -3.45
N ASP A 462 8.67 23.24 -3.85
CA ASP A 462 9.25 22.99 -5.17
C ASP A 462 10.15 21.74 -5.20
N ARG A 463 10.30 21.04 -4.07
CA ARG A 463 11.13 19.85 -3.87
C ARG A 463 10.40 18.77 -3.08
N ILE A 464 9.16 18.53 -3.48
CA ILE A 464 8.36 17.37 -3.06
C ILE A 464 8.53 16.26 -4.10
N TYR A 465 8.87 15.06 -3.65
CA TYR A 465 9.09 13.88 -4.47
C TYR A 465 8.16 12.75 -4.04
N MET A 466 7.78 11.88 -4.98
CA MET A 466 7.05 10.64 -4.65
C MET A 466 7.90 9.41 -4.99
N VAL A 467 7.84 8.40 -4.12
CA VAL A 467 8.41 7.07 -4.36
C VAL A 467 7.29 6.04 -4.22
N GLY A 468 7.08 5.25 -5.26
CA GLY A 468 6.05 4.23 -5.31
C GLY A 468 6.61 2.89 -5.75
N TYR A 469 6.29 1.83 -5.01
CA TYR A 469 6.57 0.44 -5.37
C TYR A 469 5.24 -0.32 -5.57
N ALA A 470 5.15 -1.21 -6.56
CA ALA A 470 3.94 -1.94 -6.99
C ALA A 470 2.66 -1.07 -6.99
N ILE A 471 1.72 -1.30 -6.06
CA ILE A 471 0.49 -0.46 -5.94
C ILE A 471 0.79 1.02 -5.69
N GLY A 472 1.81 1.30 -4.89
CA GLY A 472 2.31 2.66 -4.69
C GLY A 472 2.91 3.26 -5.96
N SER A 473 3.44 2.44 -6.88
CA SER A 473 3.92 2.88 -8.20
C SER A 473 2.76 3.31 -9.11
N PHE A 474 1.67 2.54 -9.13
CA PHE A 474 0.43 2.97 -9.80
C PHE A 474 -0.11 4.27 -9.23
N ALA A 475 -0.13 4.40 -7.90
CA ALA A 475 -0.56 5.64 -7.23
C ALA A 475 0.32 6.82 -7.62
N ALA A 476 1.65 6.69 -7.55
CA ALA A 476 2.59 7.73 -7.96
C ALA A 476 2.41 8.13 -9.43
N TRP A 477 2.23 7.16 -10.33
CA TRP A 477 1.91 7.43 -11.73
C TRP A 477 0.61 8.21 -11.89
N PHE A 478 -0.49 7.73 -11.32
CA PHE A 478 -1.80 8.33 -11.53
C PHE A 478 -1.89 9.71 -10.89
N THR A 479 -1.38 9.89 -9.68
CA THR A 479 -1.31 11.19 -9.01
C THR A 479 -0.47 12.18 -9.82
N ALA A 480 0.67 11.75 -10.39
CA ALA A 480 1.47 12.60 -11.26
C ALA A 480 0.77 12.95 -12.58
N GLN A 481 -0.07 12.05 -13.11
CA GLN A 481 -0.84 12.29 -14.34
C GLN A 481 -2.02 13.23 -14.10
N THR A 482 -2.66 13.16 -12.94
CA THR A 482 -3.81 14.01 -12.58
C THR A 482 -3.38 15.37 -12.03
N HIS A 483 -2.21 15.43 -11.38
CA HIS A 483 -1.60 16.65 -10.79
C HIS A 483 -0.15 16.84 -11.24
N PRO A 484 0.10 17.08 -12.54
CA PRO A 484 1.46 17.14 -13.10
C PRO A 484 2.29 18.33 -12.56
N ASP A 485 1.65 19.28 -11.90
CA ASP A 485 2.21 20.53 -11.39
C ASP A 485 2.54 20.51 -9.89
N LEU A 486 2.38 19.38 -9.20
CA LEU A 486 2.65 19.31 -7.75
C LEU A 486 4.06 18.85 -7.40
N PHE A 487 4.67 17.95 -8.17
CA PHE A 487 5.90 17.25 -7.78
C PHE A 487 7.11 17.68 -8.60
N ALA A 488 8.29 17.61 -7.98
CA ALA A 488 9.56 17.88 -8.64
C ALA A 488 10.07 16.68 -9.44
N ALA A 489 9.89 15.48 -8.88
CA ALA A 489 10.24 14.21 -9.51
C ALA A 489 9.50 13.04 -8.85
N ILE A 490 9.38 11.93 -9.56
CA ILE A 490 8.87 10.66 -9.01
C ILE A 490 9.83 9.51 -9.27
N ALA A 491 9.89 8.56 -8.34
CA ALA A 491 10.50 7.26 -8.56
C ALA A 491 9.41 6.18 -8.51
N VAL A 492 9.31 5.40 -9.58
CA VAL A 492 8.26 4.41 -9.81
C VAL A 492 8.92 3.06 -10.04
N LEU A 493 8.59 2.10 -9.19
CA LEU A 493 9.19 0.77 -9.15
C LEU A 493 8.08 -0.26 -9.40
N SER A 494 8.16 -0.99 -10.52
CA SER A 494 7.20 -2.06 -10.85
C SER A 494 5.74 -1.61 -10.95
N GLY A 495 5.44 -0.66 -11.83
CA GLY A 495 4.06 -0.20 -12.06
C GLY A 495 3.89 0.43 -13.44
N THR A 496 2.64 0.63 -13.85
CA THR A 496 2.31 1.10 -15.22
C THR A 496 1.49 2.39 -15.19
N PRO A 497 1.83 3.40 -16.01
CA PRO A 497 1.03 4.62 -16.13
C PRO A 497 -0.28 4.37 -16.89
N TYR A 498 -1.25 5.25 -16.74
CA TYR A 498 -2.45 5.23 -17.59
C TYR A 498 -2.15 5.86 -18.94
N TYR A 499 -1.93 5.04 -19.98
CA TYR A 499 -1.37 5.50 -21.26
C TYR A 499 -2.13 6.62 -21.94
N ASN A 500 -3.45 6.69 -21.81
CA ASN A 500 -4.20 7.76 -22.45
C ASN A 500 -3.71 9.14 -21.95
N ASN A 501 -3.35 9.24 -20.66
CA ASN A 501 -2.88 10.49 -20.04
C ASN A 501 -1.35 10.54 -19.89
N ILE A 502 -0.58 9.71 -20.60
CA ILE A 502 0.89 9.69 -20.46
C ILE A 502 1.53 11.03 -20.88
N CYS A 503 0.90 11.79 -21.76
CA CYS A 503 1.41 13.09 -22.18
C CYS A 503 1.44 14.13 -21.05
N ASN A 504 0.65 13.94 -19.99
CA ASN A 504 0.63 14.82 -18.83
C ASN A 504 1.97 14.82 -18.06
N LEU A 505 2.81 13.79 -18.29
CA LEU A 505 4.08 13.58 -17.61
C LEU A 505 5.28 14.22 -18.33
N GLN A 506 5.07 14.89 -19.48
CA GLN A 506 6.13 15.46 -20.34
C GLN A 506 7.00 16.54 -19.69
N ASN A 507 6.66 17.01 -18.49
CA ASN A 507 7.42 18.01 -17.75
C ASN A 507 7.90 17.52 -16.37
N LEU A 508 7.65 16.24 -16.04
CA LEU A 508 7.99 15.65 -14.76
C LEU A 508 9.26 14.80 -14.88
N ASN A 509 10.19 14.95 -13.93
CA ASN A 509 11.37 14.10 -13.85
C ASN A 509 10.96 12.72 -13.29
N ILE A 510 11.33 11.63 -13.95
CA ILE A 510 10.89 10.28 -13.59
C ILE A 510 12.09 9.32 -13.53
N TYR A 511 12.20 8.59 -12.43
CA TYR A 511 13.09 7.43 -12.28
C TYR A 511 12.26 6.15 -12.28
N ASN A 512 12.25 5.45 -13.42
CA ASN A 512 11.43 4.25 -13.64
C ASN A 512 12.29 2.99 -13.53
N VAL A 513 11.93 2.09 -12.62
CA VAL A 513 12.67 0.85 -12.33
C VAL A 513 11.73 -0.34 -12.48
N CYS A 514 12.19 -1.38 -13.16
CA CYS A 514 11.47 -2.63 -13.26
C CYS A 514 12.46 -3.78 -13.39
N GLY A 515 12.09 -4.98 -12.95
CA GLY A 515 12.88 -6.18 -13.16
C GLY A 515 12.64 -6.76 -14.56
N ASP A 516 13.59 -7.54 -15.09
CA ASP A 516 13.38 -8.26 -16.35
C ASP A 516 12.48 -9.50 -16.23
N GLY A 517 12.26 -9.99 -15.00
CA GLY A 517 11.33 -11.06 -14.64
C GLY A 517 9.97 -10.54 -14.16
N ASP A 518 9.74 -9.23 -14.24
CA ASP A 518 8.52 -8.57 -13.81
C ASP A 518 7.51 -8.47 -14.97
N ASN A 519 6.24 -8.73 -14.67
CA ASN A 519 5.13 -8.62 -15.64
C ASN A 519 4.90 -7.17 -16.11
N TYR A 520 5.46 -6.18 -15.42
CA TYR A 520 5.35 -4.77 -15.79
C TYR A 520 6.46 -4.28 -16.73
N LEU A 521 7.45 -5.10 -17.10
CA LEU A 521 8.58 -4.65 -17.93
C LEU A 521 8.14 -4.02 -19.26
N GLU A 522 7.33 -4.74 -20.04
CA GLU A 522 6.93 -4.32 -21.38
C GLU A 522 6.10 -3.03 -21.35
N HIS A 523 5.10 -2.99 -20.46
CA HIS A 523 4.18 -1.87 -20.38
C HIS A 523 4.71 -0.75 -19.47
N GLY A 524 4.99 -1.05 -18.21
CA GLY A 524 5.39 -0.06 -17.21
C GLY A 524 6.72 0.61 -17.50
N LEU A 525 7.69 -0.11 -18.07
CA LEU A 525 9.05 0.39 -18.29
C LEU A 525 9.34 0.73 -19.76
N LEU A 526 9.30 -0.26 -20.65
CA LEU A 526 9.75 -0.11 -22.04
C LEU A 526 8.85 0.82 -22.85
N ARG A 527 7.54 0.52 -22.94
CA ARG A 527 6.59 1.34 -23.70
C ARG A 527 6.45 2.76 -23.15
N ALA A 528 6.42 2.90 -21.82
CA ALA A 528 6.41 4.23 -21.19
C ALA A 528 7.71 5.00 -21.49
N GLY A 529 8.85 4.31 -21.47
CA GLY A 529 10.16 4.87 -21.76
C GLY A 529 10.29 5.38 -23.19
N THR A 530 9.89 4.59 -24.19
CA THR A 530 9.86 5.02 -25.60
C THR A 530 9.09 6.33 -25.74
N TYR A 531 7.87 6.39 -25.20
CA TYR A 531 7.06 7.60 -25.29
C TYR A 531 7.73 8.79 -24.60
N LEU A 532 8.13 8.64 -23.34
CA LEU A 532 8.62 9.76 -22.54
C LEU A 532 9.95 10.27 -23.06
N GLN A 533 10.91 9.40 -23.42
CA GLN A 533 12.20 9.82 -23.98
C GLN A 533 12.07 10.61 -25.28
N GLU A 534 11.05 10.33 -26.10
CA GLU A 534 10.78 11.05 -27.35
C GLU A 534 10.05 12.39 -27.13
N HIS A 535 9.28 12.54 -26.06
CA HIS A 535 8.32 13.64 -25.89
C HIS A 535 8.60 14.58 -24.71
N THR A 536 9.50 14.22 -23.79
CA THR A 536 9.80 15.02 -22.59
C THR A 536 11.09 15.82 -22.73
N LYS A 537 11.09 17.03 -22.15
CA LYS A 537 12.34 17.78 -21.89
C LYS A 537 12.85 17.56 -20.47
N ALA A 538 12.03 16.94 -19.60
CA ALA A 538 12.43 16.58 -18.26
C ALA A 538 13.36 15.35 -18.28
N HIS A 539 13.94 15.00 -17.13
CA HIS A 539 14.79 13.82 -17.04
C HIS A 539 13.95 12.56 -16.88
N TYR A 540 14.02 11.65 -17.85
CA TYR A 540 13.49 10.29 -17.72
C TYR A 540 14.65 9.29 -17.62
N LYS A 541 14.80 8.66 -16.46
CA LYS A 541 15.81 7.63 -16.20
C LYS A 541 15.10 6.28 -16.10
N GLN A 542 15.55 5.32 -16.89
CA GLN A 542 15.03 3.95 -16.90
C GLN A 542 16.09 2.97 -16.40
N ILE A 543 15.70 2.03 -15.55
CA ILE A 543 16.57 0.96 -15.03
C ILE A 543 15.85 -0.38 -15.16
N VAL A 544 16.52 -1.35 -15.79
CA VAL A 544 16.12 -2.76 -15.77
C VAL A 544 17.01 -3.47 -14.74
N LEU A 545 16.39 -4.12 -13.75
CA LEU A 545 17.09 -4.95 -12.79
C LEU A 545 17.15 -6.39 -13.31
N PRO A 546 18.35 -6.95 -13.55
CA PRO A 546 18.47 -8.31 -14.09
C PRO A 546 18.03 -9.34 -13.06
N GLU A 547 17.31 -10.35 -13.55
CA GLU A 547 16.76 -11.50 -12.80
C GLU A 547 15.93 -11.10 -11.57
N ALA A 548 15.30 -9.93 -11.62
CA ALA A 548 14.43 -9.42 -10.58
C ALA A 548 12.97 -9.57 -11.00
N ASP A 549 12.14 -10.13 -10.11
CA ASP A 549 10.69 -10.02 -10.20
C ASP A 549 10.18 -8.81 -9.40
N ASP A 550 8.87 -8.58 -9.41
CA ASP A 550 8.25 -7.49 -8.65
C ASP A 550 8.65 -7.50 -7.17
N ASN A 551 8.73 -8.66 -6.50
CA ASN A 551 9.15 -8.73 -5.09
C ASN A 551 10.62 -8.38 -4.91
N THR A 552 11.50 -8.87 -5.79
CA THR A 552 12.93 -8.56 -5.72
C THR A 552 13.17 -7.06 -5.97
N VAL A 553 12.39 -6.41 -6.84
CA VAL A 553 12.44 -4.96 -7.07
C VAL A 553 12.15 -4.17 -5.78
N ARG A 554 11.33 -4.70 -4.86
CA ARG A 554 11.09 -4.07 -3.54
C ARG A 554 12.40 -3.77 -2.80
N LEU A 555 13.39 -4.64 -2.89
CA LEU A 555 14.68 -4.46 -2.21
C LEU A 555 15.41 -3.20 -2.72
N PHE A 556 15.16 -2.80 -3.97
CA PHE A 556 15.71 -1.58 -4.56
C PHE A 556 15.07 -0.31 -4.01
N SER A 557 13.84 -0.36 -3.49
CA SER A 557 13.15 0.80 -2.90
C SER A 557 13.88 1.40 -1.69
N TYR A 558 14.82 0.66 -1.10
CA TYR A 558 15.67 1.06 0.02
C TYR A 558 17.03 1.64 -0.40
N ASN A 559 17.32 1.67 -1.70
CA ASN A 559 18.63 2.09 -2.20
C ASN A 559 18.76 3.61 -2.16
N HIS A 560 19.83 4.11 -1.53
CA HIS A 560 20.07 5.56 -1.41
C HIS A 560 20.24 6.27 -2.75
N ILE A 561 20.48 5.56 -3.85
CA ILE A 561 20.55 6.19 -5.18
C ILE A 561 19.24 6.88 -5.55
N ILE A 562 18.10 6.40 -5.05
CA ILE A 562 16.78 6.98 -5.30
C ILE A 562 16.72 8.42 -4.73
N PRO A 563 16.89 8.66 -3.41
CA PRO A 563 16.89 10.03 -2.89
C PRO A 563 17.99 10.90 -3.51
N HIS A 564 19.18 10.37 -3.75
CA HIS A 564 20.26 11.14 -4.38
C HIS A 564 19.91 11.63 -5.78
N TRP A 565 19.24 10.81 -6.59
CA TRP A 565 18.76 11.21 -7.91
C TRP A 565 17.62 12.23 -7.79
N LEU A 566 16.64 11.97 -6.92
CA LEU A 566 15.50 12.88 -6.71
C LEU A 566 15.96 14.29 -6.34
N PHE A 567 16.94 14.42 -5.44
CA PHE A 567 17.45 15.70 -4.93
C PHE A 567 18.16 16.57 -5.98
N GLN A 568 18.45 16.03 -7.16
CA GLN A 568 19.00 16.81 -8.28
C GLN A 568 17.95 17.68 -8.97
N HIS A 569 16.66 17.45 -8.67
CA HIS A 569 15.55 18.07 -9.38
C HIS A 569 14.85 19.12 -8.54
N LYS A 570 14.32 20.13 -9.22
CA LYS A 570 13.40 21.13 -8.66
C LYS A 570 12.21 21.22 -9.61
N ARG A 571 11.01 21.38 -9.07
CA ARG A 571 9.77 21.50 -9.84
C ARG A 571 9.86 22.67 -10.82
N ASN A 572 9.50 22.42 -12.08
CA ASN A 572 9.30 23.47 -13.06
C ASN A 572 7.86 23.99 -12.96
N VAL A 573 7.66 25.10 -12.25
CA VAL A 573 6.32 25.67 -12.00
C VAL A 573 5.66 26.29 -13.24
N ALA A 574 6.43 26.58 -14.29
CA ALA A 574 5.94 27.24 -15.50
C ALA A 574 6.67 26.71 -16.74
N PRO A 575 6.39 25.47 -17.18
CA PRO A 575 7.05 24.88 -18.34
C PRO A 575 6.68 25.61 -19.63
N ASP A 576 7.65 25.72 -20.54
CA ASP A 576 7.48 26.35 -21.86
C ASP A 576 6.64 25.50 -22.81
N THR A 577 6.59 24.19 -22.59
CA THR A 577 5.84 23.24 -23.42
C THR A 577 5.00 22.36 -22.52
N LEU A 578 3.76 22.07 -22.90
CA LEU A 578 2.94 21.11 -22.17
C LEU A 578 1.96 20.40 -23.09
N CYS A 579 1.67 19.15 -22.76
CA CYS A 579 0.51 18.41 -23.21
C CYS A 579 -0.32 18.06 -21.98
N TYR A 580 -1.63 18.21 -22.09
CA TYR A 580 -2.54 17.76 -21.06
C TYR A 580 -3.76 17.11 -21.68
N ARG A 581 -4.12 15.95 -21.14
CA ARG A 581 -5.32 15.21 -21.50
C ARG A 581 -6.03 14.79 -20.22
N THR A 582 -7.35 14.89 -20.23
CA THR A 582 -8.21 14.38 -19.16
C THR A 582 -9.54 13.92 -19.71
N GLU A 583 -10.03 12.80 -19.22
CA GLU A 583 -11.40 12.36 -19.38
C GLU A 583 -12.27 12.66 -18.14
N ARG A 584 -11.72 13.33 -17.11
CA ARG A 584 -12.39 13.63 -15.83
C ARG A 584 -12.34 15.14 -15.54
N GLY A 585 -13.50 15.76 -15.35
CA GLY A 585 -13.63 17.21 -15.14
C GLY A 585 -13.08 17.71 -13.80
N ILE A 586 -12.85 16.82 -12.83
CA ILE A 586 -12.18 17.18 -11.57
C ILE A 586 -10.67 17.39 -11.78
N HIS A 587 -10.05 16.64 -12.69
CA HIS A 587 -8.65 16.75 -13.06
C HIS A 587 -8.53 17.73 -14.22
N ASN A 588 -8.60 19.01 -13.90
CA ASN A 588 -8.71 20.06 -14.90
C ASN A 588 -7.60 21.11 -14.82
N ASN A 589 -6.64 20.98 -13.92
CA ASN A 589 -5.53 21.90 -13.76
C ASN A 589 -4.25 21.30 -14.35
N CYS A 590 -3.46 22.14 -15.01
CA CYS A 590 -2.14 21.79 -15.51
C CYS A 590 -1.27 23.05 -15.58
N TYR A 591 -0.39 23.22 -14.60
CA TYR A 591 0.52 24.36 -14.45
C TYR A 591 -0.21 25.71 -14.58
N TRP A 592 -0.02 26.40 -15.70
CA TRP A 592 -0.59 27.73 -15.98
C TRP A 592 -1.92 27.69 -16.72
N MET A 593 -2.57 26.53 -16.86
CA MET A 593 -3.89 26.36 -17.48
C MET A 593 -4.88 25.59 -16.62
N LYS A 594 -6.17 25.91 -16.81
CA LYS A 594 -7.30 25.16 -16.27
C LYS A 594 -8.40 24.98 -17.31
N ILE A 595 -8.88 23.76 -17.49
CA ILE A 595 -10.05 23.47 -18.34
C ILE A 595 -11.32 23.81 -17.55
N LEU A 596 -12.20 24.61 -18.14
CA LEU A 596 -13.43 25.06 -17.48
C LEU A 596 -14.70 24.39 -18.04
N SER A 597 -14.69 24.03 -19.32
CA SER A 597 -15.77 23.26 -19.95
C SER A 597 -15.33 22.61 -21.26
N VAL A 598 -16.04 21.54 -21.65
CA VAL A 598 -15.82 20.78 -22.89
C VAL A 598 -16.95 21.01 -23.90
N ILE A 599 -16.75 20.61 -25.16
CA ILE A 599 -17.77 20.68 -26.20
C ILE A 599 -18.70 19.46 -26.12
N ASP A 600 -18.10 18.28 -26.08
CA ASP A 600 -18.75 16.97 -25.99
C ASP A 600 -18.26 16.25 -24.72
N LYS A 601 -19.18 16.04 -23.77
CA LYS A 601 -18.90 15.36 -22.49
C LYS A 601 -18.72 13.84 -22.66
N SER A 602 -18.86 13.30 -23.86
CA SER A 602 -18.62 11.89 -24.16
C SER A 602 -17.19 11.60 -24.63
N MET A 603 -16.50 12.61 -25.15
CA MET A 603 -15.09 12.56 -25.59
C MET A 603 -14.15 13.05 -24.49
N HIS A 604 -12.85 12.80 -24.62
CA HIS A 604 -11.82 13.34 -23.72
C HIS A 604 -11.51 14.81 -24.03
N ALA A 605 -10.96 15.58 -23.09
CA ALA A 605 -10.43 16.91 -23.33
C ALA A 605 -8.92 16.83 -23.50
N ARG A 606 -8.35 17.56 -24.46
CA ARG A 606 -6.91 17.66 -24.65
C ARG A 606 -6.50 19.09 -24.99
N LEU A 607 -5.35 19.50 -24.51
CA LEU A 607 -4.70 20.73 -24.91
C LEU A 607 -3.19 20.56 -25.03
N GLU A 608 -2.60 21.39 -25.88
CA GLU A 608 -1.15 21.51 -26.07
C GLU A 608 -0.77 22.98 -26.04
N GLY A 609 0.22 23.33 -25.22
CA GLY A 609 0.67 24.69 -25.00
C GLY A 609 2.16 24.84 -25.30
N VAL A 610 2.55 25.90 -26.03
CA VAL A 610 3.94 26.23 -26.29
C VAL A 610 4.18 27.73 -26.12
N VAL A 611 5.12 28.11 -25.27
CA VAL A 611 5.59 29.48 -25.07
C VAL A 611 6.74 29.76 -26.05
N LYS A 612 6.63 30.83 -26.85
CA LYS A 612 7.72 31.33 -27.72
C LYS A 612 7.83 32.84 -27.61
N GLY A 613 8.89 33.32 -26.95
CA GLY A 613 9.10 34.75 -26.72
C GLY A 613 7.96 35.36 -25.92
N ALA A 614 7.26 36.35 -26.50
CA ALA A 614 6.14 37.03 -25.86
C ALA A 614 4.76 36.43 -26.21
N THR A 615 4.72 35.29 -26.89
CA THR A 615 3.47 34.67 -27.39
C THR A 615 3.34 33.24 -26.91
N VAL A 616 2.13 32.85 -26.48
CA VAL A 616 1.78 31.47 -26.13
C VAL A 616 0.84 30.89 -27.18
N TYR A 617 1.16 29.72 -27.70
CA TYR A 617 0.37 28.99 -28.69
C TYR A 617 -0.35 27.85 -27.99
N ILE A 618 -1.67 27.78 -28.15
CA ILE A 618 -2.52 26.77 -27.52
C ILE A 618 -3.34 26.11 -28.63
N GLN A 619 -3.25 24.78 -28.70
CA GLN A 619 -4.16 23.94 -29.47
C GLN A 619 -5.07 23.20 -28.51
N THR A 620 -6.35 23.12 -28.82
CA THR A 620 -7.33 22.43 -27.98
C THR A 620 -8.13 21.44 -28.79
N GLU A 621 -8.43 20.29 -28.19
CA GLU A 621 -9.36 19.29 -28.68
C GLU A 621 -10.48 19.14 -27.65
N ASN A 622 -11.74 19.25 -28.10
CA ASN A 622 -12.94 19.11 -27.28
C ASN A 622 -13.05 20.09 -26.08
N ILE A 623 -12.42 21.26 -26.13
CA ILE A 623 -12.52 22.28 -25.06
C ILE A 623 -13.37 23.46 -25.54
N SER A 624 -14.35 23.86 -24.73
CA SER A 624 -15.22 25.01 -25.01
C SER A 624 -14.86 26.24 -24.17
N ALA A 625 -14.21 26.07 -23.01
CA ALA A 625 -13.65 27.17 -22.24
C ALA A 625 -12.43 26.74 -21.42
N LEU A 626 -11.45 27.65 -21.28
CA LEU A 626 -10.27 27.47 -20.45
C LEU A 626 -9.84 28.77 -19.75
N MET A 627 -9.17 28.62 -18.62
CA MET A 627 -8.51 29.70 -17.89
C MET A 627 -6.99 29.58 -18.06
N ILE A 628 -6.34 30.73 -18.16
CA ILE A 628 -4.89 30.85 -18.35
C ILE A 628 -4.31 31.80 -17.30
N LYS A 629 -3.23 31.37 -16.64
CA LYS A 629 -2.46 32.14 -15.65
C LYS A 629 -0.97 32.13 -16.02
N LEU A 630 -0.55 33.05 -16.88
CA LEU A 630 0.79 33.05 -17.48
C LEU A 630 1.84 33.88 -16.71
N PRO A 631 3.15 33.62 -16.94
CA PRO A 631 4.24 34.44 -16.44
C PRO A 631 4.21 35.90 -16.96
N ASN A 632 4.95 36.81 -16.31
CA ASN A 632 4.88 38.27 -16.53
C ASN A 632 5.30 38.75 -17.94
N ASN A 633 6.03 37.95 -18.70
CA ASN A 633 6.63 38.34 -19.99
C ASN A 633 5.72 38.07 -21.21
N ILE A 634 4.54 37.46 -21.04
CA ILE A 634 3.64 37.17 -22.15
C ILE A 634 2.78 38.38 -22.51
N LYS A 635 2.73 38.70 -23.81
CA LYS A 635 1.91 39.77 -24.40
C LYS A 635 0.75 39.27 -25.25
N TYR A 636 0.84 38.06 -25.80
CA TYR A 636 -0.16 37.51 -26.71
C TYR A 636 -0.44 36.03 -26.41
N VAL A 637 -1.70 35.62 -26.60
CA VAL A 637 -2.11 34.22 -26.60
C VAL A 637 -2.78 33.90 -27.93
N ARG A 638 -2.38 32.79 -28.55
CA ARG A 638 -2.94 32.29 -29.81
C ARG A 638 -3.59 30.93 -29.58
N ILE A 639 -4.93 30.90 -29.53
CA ILE A 639 -5.71 29.68 -29.29
C ILE A 639 -6.34 29.22 -30.61
N ASN A 640 -6.07 27.98 -31.04
CA ASN A 640 -6.53 27.39 -32.30
C ASN A 640 -6.29 28.31 -33.51
N GLY A 641 -5.10 28.93 -33.55
CA GLY A 641 -4.69 29.84 -34.62
C GLY A 641 -5.18 31.29 -34.48
N MET A 642 -5.99 31.63 -33.48
CA MET A 642 -6.52 32.99 -33.27
C MET A 642 -5.80 33.73 -32.15
N GLU A 643 -5.22 34.88 -32.49
CA GLU A 643 -4.43 35.71 -31.57
C GLU A 643 -5.29 36.69 -30.78
N ARG A 644 -4.96 36.86 -29.49
CA ARG A 644 -5.53 37.84 -28.57
C ARG A 644 -4.42 38.46 -27.73
N PRO A 645 -4.48 39.78 -27.44
CA PRO A 645 -3.57 40.39 -26.48
C PRO A 645 -3.84 39.84 -25.08
N TYR A 646 -2.77 39.66 -24.31
CA TYR A 646 -2.80 39.17 -22.93
C TYR A 646 -2.44 40.30 -21.98
N TYR A 647 -3.36 40.63 -21.07
CA TYR A 647 -3.15 41.59 -20.01
C TYR A 647 -3.47 40.93 -18.68
N LYS A 648 -2.56 40.97 -17.71
CA LYS A 648 -2.83 40.46 -16.35
C LYS A 648 -4.02 41.22 -15.74
N THR A 649 -4.91 40.47 -15.09
CA THR A 649 -5.96 41.01 -14.21
C THR A 649 -5.42 41.19 -12.79
N GLN A 650 -6.21 41.81 -11.90
CA GLN A 650 -5.91 41.84 -10.46
C GLN A 650 -5.76 40.43 -9.86
N THR A 651 -6.49 39.43 -10.38
CA THR A 651 -6.38 38.02 -9.96
C THR A 651 -5.22 37.27 -10.62
N GLY A 652 -4.57 37.87 -11.63
CA GLY A 652 -3.49 37.26 -12.41
C GLY A 652 -3.94 36.23 -13.45
N SER A 653 -5.24 36.01 -13.65
CA SER A 653 -5.82 34.96 -14.51
C SER A 653 -6.79 35.54 -15.55
N ARG A 654 -6.92 34.89 -16.71
CA ARG A 654 -7.89 35.24 -17.79
C ARG A 654 -8.69 34.01 -18.23
N ILE A 655 -9.96 34.21 -18.58
CA ILE A 655 -10.88 33.15 -19.04
C ILE A 655 -11.18 33.34 -20.53
N TYR A 656 -11.01 32.29 -21.33
CA TYR A 656 -11.29 32.29 -22.76
C TYR A 656 -12.31 31.22 -23.11
N ARG A 657 -13.37 31.60 -23.83
CA ARG A 657 -14.24 30.70 -24.60
C ARG A 657 -13.59 30.36 -25.91
N VAL A 658 -13.63 29.09 -26.24
CA VAL A 658 -13.21 28.56 -27.53
C VAL A 658 -14.49 28.13 -28.25
N THR A 659 -14.96 28.93 -29.21
CA THR A 659 -16.11 28.57 -30.03
C THR A 659 -15.63 28.02 -31.37
N VAL A 660 -16.09 26.81 -31.72
CA VAL A 660 -15.85 26.21 -33.05
C VAL A 660 -16.47 27.12 -34.11
N GLY A 661 -15.66 27.63 -35.04
CA GLY A 661 -16.13 28.47 -36.16
C GLY A 661 -16.34 29.97 -35.88
N GLU A 662 -16.66 30.39 -34.65
CA GLU A 662 -16.95 31.81 -34.32
C GLU A 662 -15.82 32.56 -33.58
N GLY A 663 -14.76 31.86 -33.20
CA GLY A 663 -13.56 32.45 -32.62
C GLY A 663 -13.44 32.44 -31.10
N VAL A 664 -12.40 33.12 -30.59
CA VAL A 664 -12.07 33.20 -29.15
C VAL A 664 -12.69 34.45 -28.53
N LYS A 665 -13.54 34.28 -27.50
CA LYS A 665 -14.24 35.35 -26.74
C LYS A 665 -13.98 35.22 -25.24
N GLU A 666 -13.86 36.32 -24.49
CA GLU A 666 -13.72 36.29 -23.02
C GLU A 666 -15.07 35.97 -22.34
N LEU A 667 -15.08 35.22 -21.23
CA LEU A 667 -16.28 34.83 -20.48
C LEU A 667 -16.23 35.24 -19.01
N PHE A 668 -17.42 35.29 -18.39
CA PHE A 668 -17.62 35.62 -16.98
C PHE A 668 -18.17 34.47 -16.12
N ALA A 669 -18.58 33.33 -16.71
CA ALA A 669 -19.16 32.19 -15.96
C ALA A 669 -18.83 30.83 -16.60
N THR A 670 -18.93 29.76 -15.80
CA THR A 670 -18.62 28.36 -16.17
C THR A 670 -19.85 27.47 -16.00
N ASP A 671 -19.87 26.30 -16.66
CA ASP A 671 -20.90 25.26 -16.46
C ASP A 671 -20.71 24.62 -15.06
N PRO A 672 -21.68 24.72 -14.13
CA PRO A 672 -21.57 24.12 -12.80
C PRO A 672 -21.48 22.58 -12.84
N TYR A 673 -21.93 21.93 -13.92
CA TYR A 673 -21.88 20.48 -14.09
C TYR A 673 -20.55 19.99 -14.70
N PHE A 674 -19.57 20.87 -14.94
CA PHE A 674 -18.32 20.47 -15.58
C PHE A 674 -17.57 19.41 -14.77
N HIS A 675 -17.52 19.47 -13.44
CA HIS A 675 -16.78 18.47 -12.67
C HIS A 675 -17.42 17.07 -12.67
N LEU A 676 -18.69 16.94 -13.06
CA LEU A 676 -19.34 15.63 -13.26
C LEU A 676 -18.89 14.93 -14.54
N TYR A 677 -18.33 15.67 -15.49
CA TYR A 677 -17.77 15.12 -16.72
C TYR A 677 -16.78 14.01 -16.39
N GLY A 678 -17.07 12.79 -16.84
CA GLY A 678 -16.22 11.61 -16.64
C GLY A 678 -16.18 11.02 -15.23
N ASN A 679 -16.50 11.77 -14.17
CA ASN A 679 -16.56 11.25 -12.81
C ASN A 679 -17.92 10.64 -12.45
N GLY A 680 -19.00 11.22 -12.95
CA GLY A 680 -20.36 10.76 -12.67
C GLY A 680 -20.65 10.66 -11.16
N LEU A 681 -21.30 9.58 -10.75
CA LEU A 681 -21.68 9.31 -9.36
C LEU A 681 -20.46 9.28 -8.42
N LEU A 682 -19.27 8.90 -8.91
CA LEU A 682 -18.05 8.85 -8.09
C LEU A 682 -17.53 10.24 -7.69
N GLN A 683 -18.04 11.32 -8.31
CA GLN A 683 -17.71 12.69 -7.88
C GLN A 683 -18.07 12.92 -6.40
N ILE A 684 -19.04 12.17 -5.86
CA ILE A 684 -19.45 12.30 -4.46
C ILE A 684 -18.30 12.01 -3.47
N TYR A 685 -17.34 11.18 -3.85
CA TYR A 685 -16.21 10.80 -3.00
C TYR A 685 -14.98 11.71 -3.18
N MET A 686 -15.04 12.73 -4.05
CA MET A 686 -13.89 13.61 -4.34
C MET A 686 -13.73 14.77 -3.34
N SER A 687 -14.51 14.79 -2.25
CA SER A 687 -14.45 15.75 -1.14
C SER A 687 -15.11 15.11 0.08
N LYS A 688 -14.93 15.71 1.27
CA LYS A 688 -15.67 15.35 2.48
C LYS A 688 -17.15 15.16 2.19
N VAL A 689 -17.69 14.04 2.66
CA VAL A 689 -19.05 13.59 2.39
C VAL A 689 -19.73 13.14 3.67
N SER A 690 -21.03 13.40 3.78
CA SER A 690 -21.93 12.90 4.81
C SER A 690 -23.09 12.12 4.19
N ILE A 691 -23.64 11.13 4.89
CA ILE A 691 -24.83 10.38 4.47
C ILE A 691 -26.02 10.81 5.33
N PHE A 692 -27.08 11.31 4.70
CA PHE A 692 -28.35 11.62 5.35
C PHE A 692 -29.41 10.60 4.95
N VAL A 693 -30.02 9.94 5.94
CA VAL A 693 -31.05 8.91 5.72
C VAL A 693 -32.38 9.37 6.30
N ASP A 694 -33.37 9.56 5.43
CA ASP A 694 -34.74 9.88 5.84
C ASP A 694 -35.65 8.65 5.77
N VAL A 695 -35.96 8.09 6.94
CA VAL A 695 -36.89 6.94 7.09
C VAL A 695 -38.29 7.35 7.55
N THR A 696 -38.65 8.64 7.56
CA THR A 696 -39.97 9.10 8.04
C THR A 696 -41.11 8.63 7.14
N GLY A 697 -40.85 8.36 5.87
CA GLY A 697 -41.81 7.76 4.93
C GLY A 697 -41.94 6.24 5.01
N CYS A 698 -41.27 5.56 5.97
CA CYS A 698 -41.31 4.11 6.12
C CYS A 698 -42.22 3.70 7.28
N GLU A 699 -43.29 2.96 6.99
CA GLU A 699 -44.24 2.51 8.01
C GLU A 699 -43.72 1.29 8.77
N LYS A 700 -43.00 0.39 8.10
CA LYS A 700 -42.56 -0.89 8.67
C LYS A 700 -41.08 -0.86 9.03
N GLU A 701 -40.74 -1.49 10.15
CA GLU A 701 -39.36 -1.65 10.61
C GLU A 701 -38.45 -2.33 9.56
N ARG A 702 -39.01 -3.28 8.81
CA ARG A 702 -38.30 -3.94 7.71
C ARG A 702 -37.92 -2.97 6.59
N GLU A 703 -38.73 -1.95 6.33
CA GLU A 703 -38.46 -0.95 5.30
C GLU A 703 -37.34 -0.03 5.77
N LYS A 704 -37.39 0.46 7.01
CA LYS A 704 -36.32 1.29 7.60
C LYS A 704 -34.95 0.62 7.49
N ARG A 705 -34.87 -0.69 7.81
CA ARG A 705 -33.64 -1.47 7.68
C ARG A 705 -33.08 -1.53 6.25
N ILE A 706 -33.92 -1.46 5.22
CA ILE A 706 -33.44 -1.44 3.82
C ILE A 706 -32.69 -0.14 3.53
N PHE A 707 -33.20 1.00 4.01
CA PHE A 707 -32.54 2.30 3.87
C PHE A 707 -31.22 2.34 4.64
N GLU A 708 -31.20 1.84 5.88
CA GLU A 708 -29.98 1.72 6.69
C GLU A 708 -28.93 0.81 6.04
N MET A 709 -29.34 -0.31 5.43
CA MET A 709 -28.42 -1.19 4.70
C MET A 709 -27.80 -0.49 3.48
N ALA A 710 -28.58 0.30 2.74
CA ALA A 710 -28.07 1.09 1.63
C ALA A 710 -27.07 2.16 2.13
N ALA A 711 -27.38 2.84 3.25
CA ALA A 711 -26.49 3.79 3.88
C ALA A 711 -25.14 3.16 4.25
N ARG A 712 -25.16 2.00 4.94
CA ARG A 712 -23.94 1.27 5.31
C ARG A 712 -23.12 0.83 4.09
N SER A 713 -23.77 0.46 2.99
CA SER A 713 -23.04 0.13 1.76
C SER A 713 -22.34 1.34 1.15
N LEU A 714 -22.95 2.52 1.21
CA LEU A 714 -22.35 3.75 0.65
C LEU A 714 -21.30 4.36 1.59
N GLN A 715 -21.40 4.07 2.89
CA GLN A 715 -20.45 4.44 3.94
C GLN A 715 -19.10 3.75 3.77
N HIS A 716 -19.11 2.48 3.35
CA HIS A 716 -17.91 1.64 3.20
C HIS A 716 -17.80 1.11 1.77
N PRO A 717 -17.44 1.97 0.81
CA PRO A 717 -17.14 1.53 -0.55
C PRO A 717 -15.98 0.55 -0.57
N VAL A 718 -15.95 -0.30 -1.58
CA VAL A 718 -14.85 -1.25 -1.80
C VAL A 718 -14.09 -0.93 -3.09
N SER A 719 -12.81 -1.27 -3.13
CA SER A 719 -11.98 -1.18 -4.33
C SER A 719 -12.20 -2.38 -5.26
N THR A 720 -11.93 -2.20 -6.55
CA THR A 720 -11.78 -3.31 -7.52
C THR A 720 -10.38 -3.95 -7.50
N GLY A 721 -9.49 -3.50 -6.59
CA GLY A 721 -8.16 -4.06 -6.37
C GLY A 721 -8.15 -5.47 -5.75
N THR A 722 -6.96 -6.01 -5.54
CA THR A 722 -6.74 -7.36 -4.98
C THR A 722 -7.29 -7.49 -3.56
N GLU A 723 -7.21 -6.43 -2.76
CA GLU A 723 -7.93 -6.31 -1.50
C GLU A 723 -9.06 -5.29 -1.65
N PRO A 724 -10.31 -5.65 -1.30
CA PRO A 724 -11.45 -4.78 -1.57
C PRO A 724 -11.59 -3.65 -0.53
N TYR A 725 -10.89 -3.69 0.59
CA TYR A 725 -11.12 -2.75 1.69
C TYR A 725 -10.59 -1.35 1.36
N ILE A 726 -11.45 -0.34 1.56
CA ILE A 726 -11.08 1.07 1.59
C ILE A 726 -11.32 1.57 3.01
N TYR A 727 -10.29 2.12 3.65
CA TYR A 727 -10.34 2.54 5.05
C TYR A 727 -10.92 3.94 5.19
N ILE A 728 -12.21 4.07 4.93
CA ILE A 728 -13.00 5.29 5.09
C ILE A 728 -14.21 5.02 5.98
N ASN A 729 -14.61 6.00 6.79
CA ASN A 729 -15.79 5.91 7.62
C ASN A 729 -16.65 7.18 7.52
N ILE A 730 -17.52 7.21 6.52
CA ILE A 730 -18.40 8.35 6.26
C ILE A 730 -19.45 8.50 7.37
N PRO A 731 -19.67 9.69 7.94
CA PRO A 731 -20.70 9.88 8.96
C PRO A 731 -22.10 9.65 8.40
N ILE A 732 -22.95 8.94 9.17
CA ILE A 732 -24.38 8.78 8.89
C ILE A 732 -25.16 9.67 9.85
N ILE A 733 -25.94 10.59 9.27
CA ILE A 733 -26.84 11.51 9.94
C ILE A 733 -28.27 11.03 9.66
N ASP A 734 -29.11 11.01 10.69
CA ASP A 734 -30.53 10.69 10.55
C ASP A 734 -31.42 11.87 10.97
N ASN A 735 -32.72 11.72 10.78
CA ASN A 735 -33.71 12.75 11.12
C ASN A 735 -33.77 13.14 12.60
N THR A 736 -33.15 12.37 13.51
CA THR A 736 -33.17 12.67 14.95
C THR A 736 -32.22 13.81 15.31
N HIS A 737 -31.24 14.10 14.45
CA HIS A 737 -30.20 15.10 14.70
C HIS A 737 -30.68 16.56 14.56
N GLN A 738 -31.94 16.80 14.14
CA GLN A 738 -32.51 18.14 13.89
C GLN A 738 -31.68 19.03 12.93
N ILE A 739 -30.80 18.43 12.12
CA ILE A 739 -29.99 19.14 11.12
C ILE A 739 -30.77 19.19 9.81
N CYS A 740 -30.86 20.38 9.20
CA CYS A 740 -31.36 20.52 7.84
C CYS A 740 -30.26 20.08 6.86
N PRO A 741 -30.51 19.11 5.96
CA PRO A 741 -29.48 18.64 5.03
C PRO A 741 -28.92 19.74 4.10
N ALA A 742 -29.70 20.80 3.84
CA ALA A 742 -29.26 21.92 3.02
C ALA A 742 -28.16 22.79 3.69
N ASP A 743 -28.01 22.69 5.02
CA ASP A 743 -27.02 23.46 5.78
C ASP A 743 -25.66 22.75 5.86
N ILE A 744 -25.56 21.50 5.41
CA ILE A 744 -24.33 20.71 5.46
C ILE A 744 -23.37 21.14 4.33
N ASP A 745 -22.30 21.87 4.65
CA ASP A 745 -21.27 22.34 3.70
C ASP A 745 -20.28 21.23 3.25
N GLU A 746 -20.84 20.12 2.80
CA GLU A 746 -20.11 18.93 2.38
C GLU A 746 -20.78 18.31 1.16
N ASN A 747 -20.13 17.31 0.57
CA ASN A 747 -20.87 16.42 -0.31
C ASN A 747 -21.93 15.67 0.51
N LEU A 748 -23.11 15.44 -0.07
CA LEU A 748 -24.21 14.80 0.64
C LEU A 748 -24.74 13.61 -0.13
N ILE A 749 -24.79 12.45 0.53
CA ILE A 749 -25.55 11.29 0.06
C ILE A 749 -26.91 11.33 0.74
N LEU A 750 -27.97 11.56 -0.02
CA LEU A 750 -29.33 11.66 0.48
C LEU A 750 -30.11 10.39 0.12
N ILE A 751 -30.53 9.62 1.12
CA ILE A 751 -31.31 8.39 0.92
C ILE A 751 -32.74 8.61 1.42
N ILE A 752 -33.70 8.64 0.50
CA ILE A 752 -35.08 9.07 0.78
C ILE A 752 -36.13 8.19 0.11
N ASN A 753 -37.29 8.07 0.76
CA ASN A 753 -38.50 7.61 0.07
C ASN A 753 -39.09 8.77 -0.75
N SER A 754 -39.62 8.52 -1.94
CA SER A 754 -40.17 9.57 -2.81
C SER A 754 -41.35 10.34 -2.20
N SER A 755 -42.05 9.76 -1.22
CA SER A 755 -43.05 10.48 -0.40
C SER A 755 -42.48 11.72 0.31
N GLN A 756 -41.16 11.74 0.58
CA GLN A 756 -40.47 12.86 1.20
C GLN A 756 -39.94 13.88 0.18
N HIS A 757 -40.13 13.68 -1.13
CA HIS A 757 -39.58 14.55 -2.16
C HIS A 757 -39.93 16.03 -1.94
N ASN A 758 -41.16 16.34 -1.54
CA ASN A 758 -41.58 17.73 -1.28
C ASN A 758 -40.76 18.42 -0.18
N ARG A 759 -40.28 17.66 0.83
CA ARG A 759 -39.42 18.18 1.90
C ARG A 759 -38.05 18.58 1.38
N TYR A 760 -37.54 17.88 0.36
CA TYR A 760 -36.21 18.07 -0.22
C TYR A 760 -36.25 18.78 -1.59
N LYS A 761 -37.43 19.28 -2.01
CA LYS A 761 -37.64 19.82 -3.35
C LYS A 761 -36.70 20.99 -3.68
N ILE A 762 -36.53 21.93 -2.76
CA ILE A 762 -35.63 23.09 -2.91
C ILE A 762 -34.17 22.66 -3.19
N PHE A 763 -33.81 21.46 -2.74
CA PHE A 763 -32.46 20.92 -2.79
C PHE A 763 -32.22 19.95 -3.96
N LEU A 764 -33.25 19.21 -4.37
CA LEU A 764 -33.20 18.20 -5.43
C LEU A 764 -33.79 18.69 -6.76
N GLU A 765 -34.30 19.93 -6.81
CA GLU A 765 -34.82 20.53 -8.03
C GLU A 765 -33.74 20.58 -9.11
N ASN A 766 -34.00 19.87 -10.20
CA ASN A 766 -33.14 19.84 -11.37
C ASN A 766 -34.00 19.84 -12.65
N PRO A 767 -33.57 20.54 -13.72
CA PRO A 767 -34.36 20.64 -14.96
C PRO A 767 -34.50 19.31 -15.73
N PHE A 768 -33.67 18.32 -15.44
CA PHE A 768 -33.59 17.07 -16.19
C PHE A 768 -34.42 15.94 -15.58
N VAL A 769 -34.52 15.86 -14.25
CA VAL A 769 -35.20 14.76 -13.54
C VAL A 769 -36.14 15.27 -12.46
N THR A 770 -37.36 14.72 -12.44
CA THR A 770 -38.31 14.89 -11.33
C THR A 770 -38.92 13.52 -10.98
N PHE A 771 -39.38 13.35 -9.75
CA PHE A 771 -39.91 12.07 -9.28
C PHE A 771 -40.91 12.27 -8.14
N ASP A 772 -41.82 11.32 -7.99
CA ASP A 772 -42.85 11.30 -6.95
C ASP A 772 -43.23 9.85 -6.58
N SER A 773 -44.36 9.67 -5.89
CA SER A 773 -44.87 8.34 -5.52
C SER A 773 -45.33 7.51 -6.72
N ASN A 774 -45.70 8.14 -7.83
CA ASN A 774 -46.30 7.50 -9.01
C ASN A 774 -45.28 7.16 -10.11
N GLY A 775 -44.10 7.78 -10.09
CA GLY A 775 -43.02 7.48 -11.03
C GLY A 775 -41.96 8.58 -11.11
N LEU A 776 -41.21 8.56 -12.21
CA LEU A 776 -40.19 9.56 -12.53
C LEU A 776 -40.39 10.18 -13.92
N CYS A 777 -39.91 11.40 -14.09
CA CYS A 777 -39.88 12.12 -15.36
C CYS A 777 -38.43 12.48 -15.67
N TYR A 778 -37.97 12.16 -16.88
CA TYR A 778 -36.64 12.53 -17.36
C TYR A 778 -36.75 13.23 -18.72
N ILE A 779 -36.25 14.47 -18.81
CA ILE A 779 -36.33 15.35 -20.00
C ILE A 779 -37.75 15.32 -20.61
N GLY A 780 -38.76 15.54 -19.77
CA GLY A 780 -40.17 15.57 -20.17
C GLY A 780 -40.82 14.21 -20.46
N LYS A 781 -40.07 13.10 -20.50
CA LYS A 781 -40.61 11.75 -20.68
C LYS A 781 -40.95 11.13 -19.32
N LYS A 782 -42.22 10.75 -19.15
CA LYS A 782 -42.73 10.11 -17.92
C LYS A 782 -42.53 8.59 -17.96
N PHE A 783 -42.14 8.05 -16.82
CA PHE A 783 -42.00 6.63 -16.54
C PHE A 783 -42.79 6.33 -15.26
N GLY A 784 -43.98 5.74 -15.42
CA GLY A 784 -44.81 5.31 -14.29
C GLY A 784 -44.41 3.93 -13.78
N GLY A 785 -44.82 3.63 -12.54
CA GLY A 785 -44.58 2.34 -11.87
C GLY A 785 -43.49 2.42 -10.79
N GLU A 786 -43.01 1.27 -10.36
CA GLU A 786 -42.00 1.17 -9.31
C GLU A 786 -40.61 1.50 -9.85
N TYR A 787 -39.86 2.27 -9.06
CA TYR A 787 -38.50 2.65 -9.41
C TYR A 787 -37.59 2.79 -8.20
N CYS A 788 -36.28 2.64 -8.45
CA CYS A 788 -35.21 3.16 -7.60
C CYS A 788 -34.26 3.97 -8.48
N ALA A 789 -33.88 5.17 -8.04
CA ALA A 789 -33.04 6.09 -8.79
C ALA A 789 -31.84 6.52 -7.94
N MET A 790 -30.66 6.50 -8.55
CA MET A 790 -29.42 7.02 -7.98
C MET A 790 -28.84 8.05 -8.94
N PHE A 791 -28.76 9.31 -8.53
CA PHE A 791 -28.29 10.38 -9.41
C PHE A 791 -27.58 11.49 -8.64
N ILE A 792 -26.69 12.21 -9.32
CA ILE A 792 -25.83 13.23 -8.71
C ILE A 792 -26.08 14.63 -9.28
N LEU A 793 -26.15 15.63 -8.41
CA LEU A 793 -26.41 17.03 -8.70
C LEU A 793 -25.41 17.94 -7.99
N PRO A 794 -25.10 19.15 -8.51
CA PRO A 794 -24.45 20.19 -7.73
C PRO A 794 -25.31 20.58 -6.51
N HIS A 795 -24.64 20.89 -5.40
CA HIS A 795 -25.31 21.36 -4.19
C HIS A 795 -25.77 22.81 -4.37
N MET A 796 -27.07 23.06 -4.26
CA MET A 796 -27.67 24.38 -4.58
C MET A 796 -27.22 25.50 -3.64
N HIS A 797 -26.86 25.17 -2.39
CA HIS A 797 -26.45 26.14 -1.38
C HIS A 797 -24.93 26.27 -1.20
N HIS A 798 -24.14 25.29 -1.67
CA HIS A 798 -22.71 25.19 -1.37
C HIS A 798 -21.91 24.96 -2.65
N LEU A 799 -21.19 26.00 -3.07
CA LEU A 799 -20.49 26.01 -4.36
C LEU A 799 -19.40 24.93 -4.39
N GLY A 800 -19.43 24.08 -5.43
CA GLY A 800 -18.43 23.02 -5.63
C GLY A 800 -18.70 21.74 -4.83
N LYS A 801 -19.79 21.68 -4.06
CA LYS A 801 -20.27 20.46 -3.40
C LYS A 801 -21.31 19.75 -4.26
N TYR A 802 -21.56 18.48 -3.97
CA TYR A 802 -22.45 17.61 -4.72
C TYR A 802 -23.40 16.84 -3.83
N VAL A 803 -24.57 16.52 -4.39
CA VAL A 803 -25.63 15.74 -3.78
C VAL A 803 -25.83 14.48 -4.60
N LEU A 804 -25.60 13.32 -4.00
CA LEU A 804 -26.01 12.03 -4.55
C LEU A 804 -27.35 11.65 -3.93
N CYS A 805 -28.43 11.70 -4.70
CA CYS A 805 -29.75 11.27 -4.26
C CYS A 805 -29.97 9.80 -4.62
N LEU A 806 -30.29 8.98 -3.61
CA LEU A 806 -30.78 7.62 -3.74
C LEU A 806 -32.25 7.60 -3.30
N CYS A 807 -33.18 7.58 -4.25
CA CYS A 807 -34.61 7.63 -3.97
C CYS A 807 -35.37 6.44 -4.55
N THR A 808 -36.44 6.04 -3.87
CA THR A 808 -37.34 4.97 -4.31
C THR A 808 -38.79 5.27 -3.92
N ASN A 809 -39.75 4.83 -4.73
CA ASN A 809 -41.16 4.77 -4.32
C ASN A 809 -41.55 3.40 -3.73
N ASP A 810 -40.73 2.36 -3.93
CA ASP A 810 -40.90 1.03 -3.33
C ASP A 810 -39.58 0.56 -2.67
N PRO A 811 -39.53 0.35 -1.34
CA PRO A 811 -38.36 -0.20 -0.65
C PRO A 811 -37.85 -1.53 -1.21
N SER A 812 -38.71 -2.34 -1.85
CA SER A 812 -38.30 -3.60 -2.48
C SER A 812 -37.32 -3.40 -3.64
N TYR A 813 -37.45 -2.29 -4.38
CA TYR A 813 -36.55 -1.90 -5.47
C TYR A 813 -35.21 -1.39 -4.94
N LEU A 814 -35.20 -0.65 -3.82
CA LEU A 814 -33.94 -0.26 -3.16
C LEU A 814 -33.16 -1.50 -2.68
N ARG A 815 -33.87 -2.50 -2.13
CA ARG A 815 -33.25 -3.76 -1.70
C ARG A 815 -32.63 -4.55 -2.85
N SER A 816 -33.18 -4.48 -4.05
CA SER A 816 -32.65 -5.17 -5.24
C SER A 816 -31.70 -4.32 -6.07
N PHE A 817 -31.55 -3.03 -5.76
CA PHE A 817 -30.70 -2.08 -6.48
C PHE A 817 -29.21 -2.40 -6.29
N PHE A 818 -28.58 -2.96 -7.33
CA PHE A 818 -27.20 -3.46 -7.29
C PHE A 818 -26.20 -2.39 -6.81
N PHE A 819 -26.32 -1.17 -7.35
CA PHE A 819 -25.40 -0.06 -7.09
C PHE A 819 -25.51 0.54 -5.67
N ALA A 820 -26.52 0.15 -4.89
CA ALA A 820 -26.65 0.54 -3.47
C ALA A 820 -26.38 -0.61 -2.49
N ARG A 821 -26.09 -1.83 -2.97
CA ARG A 821 -25.77 -2.98 -2.10
C ARG A 821 -24.28 -3.17 -1.88
N LYS A 822 -23.48 -2.82 -2.88
CA LYS A 822 -22.01 -2.90 -2.84
C LYS A 822 -21.44 -1.97 -3.90
N ILE A 823 -20.96 -0.81 -3.48
CA ILE A 823 -20.31 0.14 -4.38
C ILE A 823 -18.84 -0.26 -4.58
N GLN A 824 -18.48 -0.52 -5.84
CA GLN A 824 -17.13 -0.93 -6.24
C GLN A 824 -16.47 0.23 -6.99
N ILE A 825 -15.56 0.91 -6.31
CA ILE A 825 -14.83 2.04 -6.89
C ILE A 825 -13.70 1.48 -7.76
N PRO A 826 -13.67 1.81 -9.07
CA PRO A 826 -12.61 1.39 -9.97
C PRO A 826 -11.32 2.16 -9.70
N THR A 827 -10.20 1.67 -10.21
CA THR A 827 -8.95 2.43 -10.24
C THR A 827 -8.82 3.21 -11.55
N TYR A 828 -7.98 4.26 -11.58
CA TYR A 828 -7.73 5.02 -12.80
C TYR A 828 -7.08 4.19 -13.91
N ALA A 829 -6.45 3.06 -13.57
CA ALA A 829 -5.96 2.08 -14.54
C ALA A 829 -7.04 1.61 -15.53
N GLN A 830 -8.30 1.52 -15.07
CA GLN A 830 -9.44 1.03 -15.86
C GLN A 830 -10.12 2.15 -16.69
N GLY A 831 -9.69 3.41 -16.54
CA GLY A 831 -10.35 4.55 -17.17
C GLY A 831 -11.76 4.82 -16.59
N THR A 832 -12.66 5.36 -17.41
CA THR A 832 -14.06 5.59 -17.03
C THR A 832 -14.89 4.33 -17.28
N THR A 833 -15.66 3.89 -16.29
CA THR A 833 -16.51 2.70 -16.36
C THR A 833 -17.91 3.00 -16.87
N SER A 834 -18.58 1.99 -17.44
CA SER A 834 -20.00 2.08 -17.79
C SER A 834 -20.94 1.88 -16.60
N PHE A 835 -20.43 1.88 -15.36
CA PHE A 835 -21.23 1.67 -14.16
C PHE A 835 -21.39 2.97 -13.39
N TYR A 836 -20.31 3.49 -12.79
CA TYR A 836 -20.40 4.62 -11.86
C TYR A 836 -20.04 5.98 -12.46
N ASN A 837 -19.40 6.02 -13.64
CA ASN A 837 -18.99 7.27 -14.29
C ASN A 837 -20.12 7.92 -15.12
N HIS A 838 -21.37 7.82 -14.63
CA HIS A 838 -22.59 8.39 -15.19
C HIS A 838 -23.22 9.39 -14.21
N CYS A 839 -24.03 10.33 -14.67
CA CYS A 839 -24.75 11.25 -13.79
C CYS A 839 -25.96 10.61 -13.10
N ALA A 840 -26.56 9.57 -13.70
CA ALA A 840 -27.68 8.86 -13.09
C ALA A 840 -27.78 7.39 -13.52
N ILE A 841 -28.29 6.56 -12.62
CA ILE A 841 -28.69 5.17 -12.84
C ILE A 841 -30.10 5.00 -12.27
N PHE A 842 -30.96 4.33 -13.03
CA PHE A 842 -32.35 4.07 -12.67
C PHE A 842 -32.64 2.58 -12.79
N LEU A 843 -33.42 2.04 -11.87
CA LEU A 843 -34.12 0.77 -12.00
C LEU A 843 -35.59 1.11 -12.13
N ILE A 844 -36.17 0.94 -13.32
CA ILE A 844 -37.56 1.31 -13.62
C ILE A 844 -38.29 0.06 -14.10
N ASN A 845 -39.36 -0.35 -13.41
CA ASN A 845 -40.16 -1.53 -13.76
C ASN A 845 -39.28 -2.77 -14.02
N GLY A 846 -38.28 -3.00 -13.16
CA GLY A 846 -37.33 -4.11 -13.25
C GLY A 846 -36.18 -3.96 -14.25
N SER A 847 -36.09 -2.87 -15.01
CA SER A 847 -35.04 -2.66 -16.02
C SER A 847 -34.06 -1.55 -15.62
N TYR A 848 -32.75 -1.82 -15.72
CA TYR A 848 -31.72 -0.81 -15.46
C TYR A 848 -31.53 0.12 -16.66
N LYS A 849 -31.47 1.42 -16.36
CA LYS A 849 -31.18 2.49 -17.32
C LYS A 849 -30.14 3.44 -16.73
N TYR A 850 -29.42 4.15 -17.59
CA TYR A 850 -28.43 5.14 -17.16
C TYR A 850 -28.48 6.40 -18.03
N VAL A 851 -27.95 7.49 -17.48
CA VAL A 851 -27.74 8.77 -18.15
C VAL A 851 -26.29 9.16 -17.92
N LYS A 852 -25.48 9.15 -18.99
CA LYS A 852 -24.05 9.45 -18.90
C LYS A 852 -23.82 10.89 -18.46
N ASN A 853 -24.40 11.84 -19.18
CA ASN A 853 -24.42 13.26 -18.81
C ASN A 853 -25.84 13.81 -18.81
N TRP A 854 -26.12 14.72 -17.88
CA TRP A 854 -27.40 15.41 -17.85
C TRP A 854 -27.72 16.10 -19.18
N GLY A 855 -28.93 15.88 -19.69
CA GLY A 855 -29.38 16.38 -21.00
C GLY A 855 -29.25 15.36 -22.14
N GLU A 856 -28.52 14.25 -21.95
CA GLU A 856 -28.44 13.16 -22.92
C GLU A 856 -29.64 12.21 -22.83
N GLU A 857 -29.87 11.40 -23.87
CA GLU A 857 -30.91 10.37 -23.85
C GLU A 857 -30.60 9.28 -22.80
N MET A 858 -31.65 8.85 -22.09
CA MET A 858 -31.58 7.72 -21.16
C MET A 858 -31.44 6.40 -21.93
N LYS A 859 -30.42 5.60 -21.60
CA LYS A 859 -30.07 4.35 -22.31
C LYS A 859 -30.24 3.14 -21.41
N ASP A 860 -30.50 1.98 -21.99
CA ASP A 860 -30.53 0.72 -21.25
C ASP A 860 -29.13 0.34 -20.77
N LEU A 861 -29.03 -0.01 -19.49
CA LEU A 861 -27.80 -0.53 -18.91
C LEU A 861 -27.77 -2.05 -19.15
N VAL A 862 -27.29 -2.44 -20.33
CA VAL A 862 -27.04 -3.85 -20.63
C VAL A 862 -25.83 -4.27 -19.83
N ALA A 863 -26.01 -5.18 -18.87
CA ALA A 863 -24.90 -5.88 -18.24
C ALA A 863 -24.21 -6.71 -19.34
N LYS A 864 -23.19 -6.14 -19.99
CA LYS A 864 -22.21 -6.97 -20.70
C LYS A 864 -21.57 -7.85 -19.64
N GLU A 865 -21.66 -9.16 -19.85
CA GLU A 865 -21.03 -10.18 -19.02
C GLU A 865 -19.62 -9.74 -18.61
N GLY A 866 -19.41 -9.62 -17.30
CA GLY A 866 -18.16 -9.24 -16.67
C GLY A 866 -17.99 -10.04 -15.40
#